data_AF-A0A9W9Y6L9-F1
#
_entry.id   AF-A0A9W9Y6L9-F1
#
_cell.length_a   1.000
_cell.length_b   1.000
_cell.length_c   1.000
_cell.angle_alpha   90.00
_cell.angle_beta   90.00
_cell.angle_gamma   90.00
#
_symmetry.space_group_name_H-M   'P 1'
#
loop_
_entity.id
_entity.type
_entity.pdbx_description
1 polymer ?
#
loop_
_entity_poly.entity_id
_entity_poly.type
_entity_poly.pdbx_seq_one_letter_code
_entity_poly.pdbx_strand_id
1 'polypeptide(L)'
;MPRTDPFGDEHTSPMLNPSHLTGYSNRTPSPGRPLQPSYQLSDNPYGPQSHLPMPSSDRLAEQPTYSVENVHNSYGHHDAYDAHHPYAGQEYAVDPEAHHDAYYTQPYQPTHTPHDDYDLGQYPEGGHTPFQDDQPMLQAGENPFGPDPYTEFQDEPHPTPSPAPIRRWKTVKEVQLFNGNLVLDCPIAPRLLSQVPHAEAPGRDEFTHMRYSAATCDPADFFEERFTLRQKLFAKPRNTELFIVVTMYNEDDFLFARTMSGVFKNIDHMCSRTSSKTWGKDAWKKIVVCIISDGRAKINPRTRAVLAGLGVYQDGIAKQQVNGKDVTAHIYEYTTQVGLEVKGTQVHLKPRSGPPVQLIFCLKEKNQKKINSHRWFFQAFGRVLDPNICVLLDAGTKPGRDSIYHLWKAFDVEPMCGGACGEIKVMLSHGKKLLNPLVAGQNFEYKLSNILDKPLESSFGFITVLPGAFSAYRFVALQNDKNGQGPLERYFLGEKMHGANAGIFTANMYLAEDRILCFEIVSKRKCRWLLQYVKSSTGETDVPDQMAEFILQRRRWLNGSFFAAVYAITHFYQIFRSDHSFIRKFMLMIEFVYQTIAMIFAWFGIGNFFLVFHILTTYLGSDNLLGTAGKVLGIVFEWLYLATLVTCFVLALGNRPGGSNKFYMTMVYFWIVIMIYLAFAAVFVTVKSIQEEVASNTFSVSQLFTNKTFFSIIVSLGSTYVMWFVASFIFLDPWHMFTSFIQYILLTPTYINVLNIYAFCNTHDITWGTKGDDKAEKLPSAHLKPGGKVDVSIPQDDGDLNAQYDAECAKFATKAPKEVSNVSEEEKQADYYKGFRSAVVLAWVFCNFALGAVVLSAAGLETFDDASKTKTSTETAQSERSMIYMEVVLWSVAALSMFKFMGAMWYLVVRMFRGV
;
A
#
# COMPACT_ATOMS: atom_id res chain seq x y z
N MET A 1 -16.95 52.11 -44.03
CA MET A 1 -16.24 52.30 -45.30
C MET A 1 -15.49 51.02 -45.61
N PRO A 2 -15.83 50.35 -46.73
CA PRO A 2 -15.41 49.01 -47.10
C PRO A 2 -14.29 49.01 -48.15
N ARG A 3 -13.82 47.80 -48.51
CA ARG A 3 -13.26 47.32 -49.81
C ARG A 3 -12.05 46.42 -49.54
N THR A 4 -11.80 45.28 -50.18
CA THR A 4 -12.42 44.46 -51.25
C THR A 4 -11.54 43.20 -51.37
N ASP A 5 -12.15 42.02 -51.52
CA ASP A 5 -12.02 41.05 -52.63
C ASP A 5 -10.76 41.13 -53.55
N PRO A 6 -10.26 40.07 -54.26
CA PRO A 6 -11.13 39.12 -55.00
C PRO A 6 -10.60 37.74 -55.54
N PHE A 7 -11.51 36.98 -56.17
CA PHE A 7 -11.40 35.94 -57.26
C PHE A 7 -10.55 34.65 -57.03
N GLY A 8 -10.95 33.44 -57.46
CA GLY A 8 -12.11 33.01 -58.27
C GLY A 8 -12.17 31.48 -58.50
N ASP A 9 -13.38 31.03 -58.86
CA ASP A 9 -13.81 30.04 -59.88
C ASP A 9 -13.22 28.60 -59.88
N GLU A 10 -14.02 27.57 -59.56
CA GLU A 10 -15.04 26.84 -60.37
C GLU A 10 -14.47 25.62 -61.12
N HIS A 11 -14.93 24.41 -60.74
CA HIS A 11 -15.70 23.47 -61.58
C HIS A 11 -15.46 21.95 -61.32
N THR A 12 -16.60 21.26 -61.18
CA THR A 12 -17.00 19.91 -61.65
C THR A 12 -16.36 18.61 -61.11
N SER A 13 -17.22 17.80 -60.48
CA SER A 13 -17.10 16.32 -60.36
C SER A 13 -17.48 15.63 -61.70
N PRO A 14 -17.12 14.35 -61.98
CA PRO A 14 -17.83 13.21 -61.36
C PRO A 14 -17.02 11.91 -61.14
N MET A 15 -17.65 11.01 -60.38
CA MET A 15 -17.44 9.58 -60.07
C MET A 15 -16.40 8.75 -60.87
N LEU A 16 -15.65 7.91 -60.14
CA LEU A 16 -15.47 6.47 -60.42
C LEU A 16 -14.74 5.77 -59.27
N ASN A 17 -15.32 4.67 -58.79
CA ASN A 17 -14.67 3.66 -57.94
C ASN A 17 -14.49 2.42 -58.84
N PRO A 18 -13.34 1.70 -58.83
CA PRO A 18 -13.34 0.47 -58.03
C PRO A 18 -11.96 -0.03 -57.51
N SER A 19 -12.03 -0.73 -56.37
CA SER A 19 -11.32 -1.97 -55.99
C SER A 19 -9.77 -2.09 -55.91
N HIS A 20 -9.36 -2.46 -54.69
CA HIS A 20 -8.35 -3.47 -54.29
C HIS A 20 -6.84 -3.13 -54.13
N LEU A 21 -6.38 -3.45 -52.90
CA LEU A 21 -5.08 -3.99 -52.46
C LEU A 21 -3.95 -3.04 -51.96
N THR A 22 -3.74 -3.17 -50.64
CA THR A 22 -2.46 -3.23 -49.88
C THR A 22 -1.62 -1.98 -49.69
N GLY A 23 -1.46 -1.59 -48.40
CA GLY A 23 -0.39 -0.70 -47.96
C GLY A 23 -0.68 0.05 -46.65
N TYR A 24 -0.89 -0.65 -45.52
CA TYR A 24 -0.97 0.02 -44.22
C TYR A 24 0.43 0.42 -43.74
N SER A 25 0.73 1.72 -43.86
CA SER A 25 1.81 2.40 -43.17
C SER A 25 1.28 3.12 -41.93
N ASN A 26 2.12 3.09 -40.90
CA ASN A 26 2.07 3.76 -39.60
C ASN A 26 1.34 5.12 -39.55
N ARG A 27 0.29 5.22 -38.73
CA ARG A 27 -0.06 6.45 -37.99
C ARG A 27 -0.67 6.13 -36.62
N THR A 28 -0.07 6.70 -35.58
CA THR A 28 -0.57 6.83 -34.21
C THR A 28 -1.89 7.63 -34.19
N PRO A 29 -2.88 7.29 -33.34
CA PRO A 29 -4.11 8.06 -33.24
C PRO A 29 -3.92 9.33 -32.38
N SER A 30 -4.43 10.45 -32.89
CA SER A 30 -4.58 11.71 -32.14
C SER A 30 -5.66 11.57 -31.05
N PRO A 31 -5.55 12.27 -29.91
CA PRO A 31 -6.50 12.16 -28.80
C PRO A 31 -7.75 13.01 -29.10
N GLY A 32 -8.94 12.42 -29.08
CA GLY A 32 -10.17 13.22 -29.08
C GLY A 32 -11.45 12.63 -29.68
N ARG A 33 -11.49 11.36 -30.10
CA ARG A 33 -12.76 10.74 -30.55
C ARG A 33 -12.88 9.29 -30.08
N PRO A 34 -13.94 8.93 -29.33
CA PRO A 34 -14.32 7.53 -29.15
C PRO A 34 -14.82 6.97 -30.50
N LEU A 35 -14.35 5.77 -30.85
CA LEU A 35 -14.91 4.97 -31.94
C LEU A 35 -16.36 4.60 -31.58
N GLN A 36 -17.34 5.04 -32.38
CA GLN A 36 -18.73 4.59 -32.28
C GLN A 36 -18.91 3.26 -33.02
N PRO A 37 -19.61 2.27 -32.46
CA PRO A 37 -20.19 1.17 -33.22
C PRO A 37 -21.51 1.63 -33.83
N SER A 38 -21.58 1.60 -35.16
CA SER A 38 -22.76 1.83 -35.98
C SER A 38 -23.74 0.65 -35.87
N TYR A 39 -24.95 0.91 -35.40
CA TYR A 39 -26.16 0.16 -35.78
C TYR A 39 -27.24 1.17 -36.18
N GLN A 40 -27.51 1.25 -37.48
CA GLN A 40 -28.67 1.93 -38.04
C GLN A 40 -29.89 1.01 -37.87
N LEU A 41 -30.96 1.52 -37.26
CA LEU A 41 -32.31 0.99 -37.40
C LEU A 41 -33.21 2.12 -37.93
N SER A 42 -34.08 1.72 -38.84
CA SER A 42 -34.91 2.44 -39.80
C SER A 42 -35.84 3.51 -39.23
N ASP A 43 -35.98 4.59 -40.01
CA ASP A 43 -37.01 5.63 -39.92
C ASP A 43 -38.42 5.05 -40.02
N ASN A 44 -39.33 5.54 -39.16
CA ASN A 44 -40.77 5.46 -39.37
C ASN A 44 -41.39 6.81 -38.93
N PRO A 45 -41.92 7.64 -39.85
CA PRO A 45 -42.53 8.92 -39.49
C PRO A 45 -44.03 8.73 -39.18
N TYR A 46 -44.55 9.55 -38.25
CA TYR A 46 -45.93 9.66 -37.76
C TYR A 46 -46.27 8.89 -36.47
N GLY A 47 -46.06 9.58 -35.34
CA GLY A 47 -46.74 9.35 -34.06
C GLY A 47 -46.71 10.65 -33.23
N PRO A 48 -47.77 11.03 -32.49
CA PRO A 48 -47.84 12.33 -31.82
C PRO A 48 -46.81 12.41 -30.69
N GLN A 49 -46.05 13.51 -30.65
CA GLN A 49 -45.10 13.83 -29.57
C GLN A 49 -45.82 13.90 -28.23
N SER A 50 -45.70 12.83 -27.44
CA SER A 50 -45.76 12.93 -25.99
C SER A 50 -44.42 13.51 -25.52
N HIS A 51 -44.46 14.61 -24.79
CA HIS A 51 -43.30 15.13 -24.07
C HIS A 51 -42.85 14.09 -23.04
N LEU A 52 -42.00 13.15 -23.45
CA LEU A 52 -41.26 12.30 -22.54
C LEU A 52 -40.26 13.22 -21.81
N PRO A 53 -40.35 13.38 -20.48
CA PRO A 53 -39.26 14.00 -19.74
C PRO A 53 -38.01 13.16 -20.02
N MET A 54 -36.95 13.79 -20.56
CA MET A 54 -35.66 13.14 -20.73
C MET A 54 -35.31 12.46 -19.41
N PRO A 55 -35.11 11.12 -19.36
CA PRO A 55 -34.83 10.43 -18.12
C PRO A 55 -33.54 11.04 -17.52
N SER A 56 -33.57 11.34 -16.22
CA SER A 56 -32.40 11.89 -15.54
C SER A 56 -31.20 10.98 -15.76
N SER A 57 -30.04 11.56 -16.08
CA SER A 57 -28.81 10.80 -16.38
C SER A 57 -28.25 10.01 -15.19
N ASP A 58 -28.85 10.13 -14.01
CA ASP A 58 -28.43 9.49 -12.76
C ASP A 58 -29.31 8.29 -12.36
N ARG A 59 -30.19 7.77 -13.23
CA ARG A 59 -30.94 6.55 -12.93
C ARG A 59 -30.03 5.31 -12.94
N LEU A 60 -30.05 4.55 -11.86
CA LEU A 60 -29.38 3.24 -11.74
C LEU A 60 -30.22 2.14 -12.42
N ALA A 61 -29.56 1.17 -13.04
CA ALA A 61 -30.22 -0.06 -13.49
C ALA A 61 -30.85 -0.80 -12.31
N GLU A 62 -31.95 -1.53 -12.56
CA GLU A 62 -32.57 -2.37 -11.54
C GLU A 62 -31.61 -3.49 -11.12
N GLN A 63 -31.66 -3.88 -9.85
CA GLN A 63 -30.77 -4.85 -9.23
C GLN A 63 -31.56 -5.72 -8.25
N PRO A 64 -31.14 -6.97 -8.00
CA PRO A 64 -31.76 -7.81 -6.98
C PRO A 64 -31.70 -7.14 -5.62
N THR A 65 -32.86 -7.01 -4.97
CA THR A 65 -33.03 -6.40 -3.64
C THR A 65 -33.96 -7.27 -2.81
N TYR A 66 -34.14 -6.95 -1.54
CA TYR A 66 -35.08 -7.61 -0.64
C TYR A 66 -35.88 -6.57 0.15
N SER A 67 -37.10 -6.94 0.54
CA SER A 67 -37.94 -6.11 1.40
C SER A 67 -37.52 -6.21 2.87
N VAL A 68 -37.66 -5.12 3.62
CA VAL A 68 -37.48 -5.10 5.09
C VAL A 68 -38.74 -4.53 5.70
N GLU A 69 -39.27 -5.19 6.73
CA GLU A 69 -40.47 -4.69 7.38
C GLU A 69 -40.20 -3.32 8.01
N ASN A 70 -41.14 -2.38 7.86
CA ASN A 70 -41.08 -0.99 8.34
C ASN A 70 -40.07 -0.03 7.67
N VAL A 71 -39.20 -0.51 6.77
CA VAL A 71 -38.36 0.37 5.93
C VAL A 71 -39.15 0.89 4.73
N HIS A 72 -39.41 2.21 4.70
CA HIS A 72 -39.96 2.89 3.52
C HIS A 72 -39.05 2.63 2.30
N ASN A 73 -39.64 2.36 1.13
CA ASN A 73 -38.91 2.09 -0.13
C ASN A 73 -38.22 0.71 -0.24
N SER A 74 -38.52 -0.25 0.64
CA SER A 74 -37.99 -1.63 0.54
C SER A 74 -38.94 -2.62 -0.17
N TYR A 75 -40.23 -2.29 -0.30
CA TYR A 75 -41.28 -3.18 -0.81
C TYR A 75 -41.51 -3.04 -2.32
N GLY A 76 -41.85 -4.15 -2.99
CA GLY A 76 -42.26 -4.19 -4.41
C GLY A 76 -41.12 -4.14 -5.45
N HIS A 77 -39.90 -3.78 -5.05
CA HIS A 77 -38.76 -3.71 -5.97
C HIS A 77 -38.17 -5.08 -6.33
N HIS A 78 -38.26 -6.05 -5.42
CA HIS A 78 -37.87 -7.43 -5.72
C HIS A 78 -38.78 -8.03 -6.79
N ASP A 79 -40.10 -7.85 -6.62
CA ASP A 79 -41.11 -8.35 -7.56
C ASP A 79 -41.01 -7.67 -8.94
N ALA A 80 -40.68 -6.37 -8.97
CA ALA A 80 -40.42 -5.64 -10.22
C ALA A 80 -39.18 -6.16 -10.95
N TYR A 81 -38.08 -6.43 -10.24
CA TYR A 81 -36.87 -7.00 -10.84
C TYR A 81 -37.12 -8.39 -11.41
N ASP A 82 -37.76 -9.27 -10.63
CA ASP A 82 -38.14 -10.63 -11.05
C ASP A 82 -39.09 -10.60 -12.26
N ALA A 83 -40.02 -9.65 -12.31
CA ALA A 83 -40.93 -9.48 -13.45
C ALA A 83 -40.21 -8.99 -14.73
N HIS A 84 -39.20 -8.14 -14.59
CA HIS A 84 -38.40 -7.64 -15.72
C HIS A 84 -37.26 -8.57 -16.14
N HIS A 85 -36.83 -9.50 -15.27
CA HIS A 85 -35.77 -10.49 -15.52
C HIS A 85 -36.22 -11.93 -15.22
N PRO A 86 -37.26 -12.43 -15.91
CA PRO A 86 -37.72 -13.80 -15.72
C PRO A 86 -36.59 -14.78 -15.98
N TYR A 87 -36.39 -15.74 -15.07
CA TYR A 87 -35.43 -16.82 -15.26
C TYR A 87 -35.87 -17.62 -16.48
N ALA A 88 -35.10 -17.57 -17.57
CA ALA A 88 -35.28 -18.51 -18.67
C ALA A 88 -34.88 -19.89 -18.14
N GLY A 89 -35.87 -20.64 -17.67
CA GLY A 89 -35.73 -22.09 -17.52
C GLY A 89 -35.20 -22.67 -18.83
N GLN A 90 -34.40 -23.72 -18.72
CA GLN A 90 -33.91 -24.50 -19.86
C GLN A 90 -35.09 -25.03 -20.69
N GLU A 91 -35.56 -24.25 -21.66
CA GLU A 91 -36.45 -24.73 -22.74
C GLU A 91 -35.89 -24.44 -24.13
N TYR A 92 -34.72 -23.81 -24.24
CA TYR A 92 -33.97 -23.67 -25.48
C TYR A 92 -32.54 -24.20 -25.33
N ALA A 93 -32.42 -25.48 -24.95
CA ALA A 93 -31.31 -26.27 -25.44
C ALA A 93 -31.74 -26.83 -26.79
N VAL A 94 -31.27 -26.23 -27.88
CA VAL A 94 -31.33 -26.87 -29.20
C VAL A 94 -30.44 -28.10 -29.09
N ASP A 95 -31.07 -29.26 -28.89
CA ASP A 95 -30.42 -30.56 -28.96
C ASP A 95 -30.03 -30.83 -30.43
N PRO A 96 -28.74 -30.84 -30.78
CA PRO A 96 -28.30 -31.08 -32.15
C PRO A 96 -28.57 -32.51 -32.63
N GLU A 97 -29.01 -33.41 -31.76
CA GLU A 97 -29.38 -34.79 -32.10
C GLU A 97 -30.89 -34.98 -32.37
N ALA A 98 -31.75 -34.02 -32.00
CA ALA A 98 -33.20 -34.15 -32.11
C ALA A 98 -33.77 -33.95 -33.55
N HIS A 99 -32.93 -33.75 -34.56
CA HIS A 99 -33.34 -33.49 -35.94
C HIS A 99 -32.91 -34.53 -36.99
N HIS A 100 -32.41 -35.70 -36.57
CA HIS A 100 -31.84 -36.67 -37.53
C HIS A 100 -32.77 -37.76 -38.09
N ASP A 101 -34.02 -37.86 -37.65
CA ASP A 101 -34.89 -39.01 -38.01
C ASP A 101 -36.18 -38.65 -38.78
N ALA A 102 -36.11 -37.68 -39.70
CA ALA A 102 -37.26 -37.33 -40.57
C ALA A 102 -37.38 -38.16 -41.86
N TYR A 103 -36.58 -39.20 -42.07
CA TYR A 103 -36.69 -40.07 -43.24
C TYR A 103 -36.37 -41.53 -42.89
N TYR A 104 -37.31 -42.28 -42.33
CA TYR A 104 -37.42 -43.72 -42.62
C TYR A 104 -38.83 -44.23 -42.31
N THR A 105 -39.41 -44.87 -43.33
CA THR A 105 -40.72 -45.52 -43.32
C THR A 105 -40.70 -46.83 -42.52
N GLN A 106 -41.68 -47.01 -41.65
CA GLN A 106 -41.95 -48.25 -40.90
C GLN A 106 -42.62 -49.31 -41.78
N PRO A 107 -42.26 -50.62 -41.69
CA PRO A 107 -43.12 -51.71 -42.11
C PRO A 107 -43.96 -52.26 -40.95
N TYR A 108 -45.19 -52.59 -41.33
CA TYR A 108 -46.36 -53.04 -40.57
C TYR A 108 -46.26 -54.44 -39.92
N GLN A 109 -47.15 -54.66 -38.93
CA GLN A 109 -47.90 -55.89 -38.54
C GLN A 109 -47.56 -56.53 -37.14
N PRO A 110 -48.49 -57.23 -36.45
CA PRO A 110 -49.66 -56.66 -35.75
C PRO A 110 -49.90 -57.23 -34.30
N THR A 111 -50.68 -56.46 -33.51
CA THR A 111 -51.70 -56.83 -32.48
C THR A 111 -51.61 -58.11 -31.61
N HIS A 112 -51.72 -57.95 -30.29
CA HIS A 112 -52.95 -58.31 -29.55
C HIS A 112 -53.02 -57.67 -28.16
N THR A 113 -54.11 -56.93 -27.92
CA THR A 113 -54.68 -56.50 -26.63
C THR A 113 -55.82 -57.49 -26.25
N PRO A 114 -56.60 -57.28 -25.17
CA PRO A 114 -56.30 -57.02 -23.75
C PRO A 114 -57.18 -57.91 -22.84
N HIS A 115 -57.14 -57.73 -21.51
CA HIS A 115 -58.36 -57.68 -20.67
C HIS A 115 -58.04 -57.15 -19.25
N ASP A 116 -58.69 -56.04 -18.90
CA ASP A 116 -59.56 -55.74 -17.73
C ASP A 116 -59.26 -56.46 -16.39
N ASP A 117 -59.44 -55.88 -15.20
CA ASP A 117 -60.43 -54.89 -14.76
C ASP A 117 -60.03 -54.32 -13.37
N TYR A 118 -60.72 -53.25 -12.95
CA TYR A 118 -60.58 -52.51 -11.69
C TYR A 118 -61.03 -53.31 -10.44
N ASP A 119 -60.47 -53.02 -9.24
CA ASP A 119 -61.29 -52.60 -8.07
C ASP A 119 -60.47 -52.03 -6.88
N LEU A 120 -61.17 -51.19 -6.10
CA LEU A 120 -60.80 -50.33 -4.97
C LEU A 120 -60.74 -51.04 -3.59
N GLY A 121 -60.04 -50.41 -2.63
CA GLY A 121 -60.49 -50.34 -1.22
C GLY A 121 -59.56 -50.88 -0.12
N GLN A 122 -59.01 -49.96 0.70
CA GLN A 122 -58.95 -49.90 2.19
C GLN A 122 -59.04 -51.23 3.00
N TYR A 123 -58.25 -51.56 4.03
CA TYR A 123 -57.76 -50.81 5.22
C TYR A 123 -56.83 -51.76 6.10
N PRO A 124 -56.40 -51.47 7.36
CA PRO A 124 -55.04 -51.71 7.89
C PRO A 124 -54.95 -52.68 9.11
N GLU A 125 -53.74 -52.96 9.63
CA GLU A 125 -53.35 -52.99 11.08
C GLU A 125 -52.09 -53.84 11.39
N GLY A 126 -51.26 -53.35 12.33
CA GLY A 126 -50.85 -54.11 13.53
C GLY A 126 -49.63 -55.05 13.53
N GLY A 127 -48.58 -54.67 14.27
CA GLY A 127 -48.00 -55.55 15.31
C GLY A 127 -46.69 -56.34 15.08
N HIS A 128 -45.68 -56.00 15.90
CA HIS A 128 -44.66 -56.85 16.55
C HIS A 128 -43.27 -57.16 15.93
N THR A 129 -42.31 -57.03 16.85
CA THR A 129 -40.83 -57.17 16.92
C THR A 129 -40.30 -58.61 16.82
N PRO A 130 -38.96 -58.77 16.69
CA PRO A 130 -38.20 -59.43 17.76
C PRO A 130 -36.83 -58.79 18.14
N PHE A 131 -36.45 -59.01 19.40
CA PHE A 131 -35.19 -58.70 20.11
C PHE A 131 -34.08 -59.74 19.82
N GLN A 132 -32.79 -59.39 20.00
CA GLN A 132 -31.80 -60.00 20.96
C GLN A 132 -30.36 -59.42 20.80
N ASP A 133 -29.83 -58.68 21.80
CA ASP A 133 -28.81 -58.95 22.86
C ASP A 133 -27.31 -58.91 22.48
N ASP A 134 -26.55 -58.03 23.15
CA ASP A 134 -25.39 -58.42 23.99
C ASP A 134 -24.77 -57.20 24.75
N GLN A 135 -24.95 -57.18 26.07
CA GLN A 135 -24.15 -56.43 27.07
C GLN A 135 -24.11 -57.24 28.37
N PRO A 136 -22.99 -57.25 29.15
CA PRO A 136 -22.99 -57.82 30.49
C PRO A 136 -23.02 -56.79 31.64
N MET A 137 -23.71 -57.21 32.70
CA MET A 137 -23.96 -56.54 34.00
C MET A 137 -22.93 -56.87 35.09
N LEU A 138 -22.95 -56.08 36.19
CA LEU A 138 -22.98 -56.45 37.63
C LEU A 138 -22.84 -55.13 38.46
N GLN A 139 -23.45 -54.86 39.62
CA GLN A 139 -24.12 -55.65 40.67
C GLN A 139 -24.97 -54.74 41.60
N ALA A 140 -25.89 -55.35 42.36
CA ALA A 140 -26.97 -54.75 43.17
C ALA A 140 -26.64 -54.54 44.68
N GLY A 141 -27.55 -53.85 45.40
CA GLY A 141 -27.69 -53.91 46.87
C GLY A 141 -28.69 -52.89 47.46
N GLU A 142 -29.87 -53.35 47.89
CA GLU A 142 -30.92 -52.68 48.68
C GLU A 142 -30.43 -52.41 50.14
N ASN A 143 -30.99 -51.59 51.05
CA ASN A 143 -32.35 -51.15 51.42
C ASN A 143 -32.18 -50.05 52.56
N PRO A 144 -33.14 -49.65 53.42
CA PRO A 144 -34.26 -48.68 53.25
C PRO A 144 -34.50 -47.74 54.49
N PHE A 145 -34.45 -46.40 54.39
CA PHE A 145 -35.07 -45.52 55.41
C PHE A 145 -35.59 -44.21 54.81
N GLY A 146 -36.83 -43.85 55.18
CA GLY A 146 -37.52 -42.61 54.80
C GLY A 146 -37.00 -41.36 55.53
N PRO A 147 -37.62 -40.18 55.29
CA PRO A 147 -36.99 -38.89 55.53
C PRO A 147 -37.13 -38.43 56.99
N ASP A 148 -36.08 -37.82 57.54
CA ASP A 148 -36.14 -37.07 58.80
C ASP A 148 -36.44 -35.58 58.48
N PRO A 149 -37.51 -34.98 59.03
CA PRO A 149 -37.79 -33.55 58.93
C PRO A 149 -36.83 -32.78 59.85
N TYR A 150 -36.77 -31.45 59.70
CA TYR A 150 -35.91 -30.51 60.46
C TYR A 150 -34.52 -30.24 59.87
N THR A 151 -34.49 -29.37 58.87
CA THR A 151 -33.47 -28.30 58.81
C THR A 151 -34.09 -27.07 58.16
N GLU A 152 -34.13 -25.97 58.92
CA GLU A 152 -34.62 -24.66 58.52
C GLU A 152 -33.86 -24.12 57.31
N PHE A 153 -34.58 -23.77 56.24
CA PHE A 153 -34.06 -22.96 55.15
C PHE A 153 -34.09 -21.49 55.57
N GLN A 154 -32.91 -20.87 55.63
CA GLN A 154 -32.74 -19.43 55.76
C GLN A 154 -32.86 -18.82 54.34
N ASP A 155 -33.90 -18.04 54.09
CA ASP A 155 -34.13 -17.32 52.83
C ASP A 155 -33.11 -16.18 52.67
N GLU A 156 -32.15 -16.36 51.75
CA GLU A 156 -31.40 -15.27 51.13
C GLU A 156 -32.08 -14.92 49.80
N PRO A 157 -32.53 -13.66 49.57
CA PRO A 157 -33.24 -13.29 48.36
C PRO A 157 -32.30 -13.27 47.15
N HIS A 158 -32.44 -14.25 46.26
CA HIS A 158 -31.85 -14.19 44.92
C HIS A 158 -32.51 -13.09 44.06
N PRO A 159 -31.74 -12.26 43.34
CA PRO A 159 -32.30 -11.30 42.39
C PRO A 159 -32.98 -12.06 41.25
N THR A 160 -34.24 -11.70 40.94
CA THR A 160 -34.93 -12.15 39.73
C THR A 160 -34.09 -11.85 38.48
N PRO A 161 -33.93 -12.81 37.54
CA PRO A 161 -33.29 -12.52 36.27
C PRO A 161 -34.13 -11.51 35.50
N SER A 162 -33.55 -10.34 35.19
CA SER A 162 -34.08 -9.45 34.18
C SER A 162 -34.28 -10.24 32.87
N PRO A 163 -35.40 -10.08 32.14
CA PRO A 163 -35.59 -10.80 30.89
C PRO A 163 -34.48 -10.41 29.92
N ALA A 164 -33.66 -11.39 29.52
CA ALA A 164 -32.77 -11.22 28.39
C ALA A 164 -33.63 -10.84 27.16
N PRO A 165 -33.21 -9.87 26.33
CA PRO A 165 -33.96 -9.53 25.14
C PRO A 165 -34.02 -10.75 24.21
N ILE A 166 -35.24 -11.17 23.89
CA ILE A 166 -35.53 -12.27 22.97
C ILE A 166 -35.00 -11.88 21.59
N ARG A 167 -33.91 -12.51 21.14
CA ARG A 167 -33.40 -12.38 19.77
C ARG A 167 -34.37 -13.08 18.81
N ARG A 168 -35.19 -12.31 18.10
CA ARG A 168 -36.08 -12.83 17.04
C ARG A 168 -35.25 -13.23 15.82
N TRP A 169 -35.63 -14.31 15.17
CA TRP A 169 -34.77 -15.13 14.30
C TRP A 169 -34.61 -14.55 12.89
N LYS A 170 -33.45 -14.80 12.26
CA LYS A 170 -33.14 -14.45 10.86
C LYS A 170 -34.06 -15.24 9.91
N THR A 171 -34.95 -14.57 9.17
CA THR A 171 -35.70 -15.18 8.07
C THR A 171 -34.81 -15.43 6.85
N VAL A 172 -34.96 -16.60 6.22
CA VAL A 172 -34.32 -16.95 4.94
C VAL A 172 -35.16 -16.35 3.82
N LYS A 173 -34.57 -15.47 3.00
CA LYS A 173 -35.22 -14.93 1.78
C LYS A 173 -34.50 -15.44 0.54
N GLU A 174 -35.27 -15.77 -0.49
CA GLU A 174 -34.76 -16.20 -1.79
C GLU A 174 -34.40 -14.98 -2.63
N VAL A 175 -33.16 -14.91 -3.13
CA VAL A 175 -32.72 -13.82 -4.02
C VAL A 175 -32.13 -14.38 -5.31
N GLN A 176 -32.49 -13.77 -6.46
CA GLN A 176 -31.97 -14.14 -7.78
C GLN A 176 -30.52 -13.66 -7.95
N LEU A 177 -29.68 -14.49 -8.60
CA LEU A 177 -28.29 -14.12 -8.89
C LEU A 177 -28.21 -13.05 -9.99
N PHE A 178 -27.35 -12.05 -9.78
CA PHE A 178 -27.05 -11.04 -10.79
C PHE A 178 -25.89 -11.51 -11.67
N ASN A 179 -26.14 -11.78 -12.95
CA ASN A 179 -25.14 -12.32 -13.89
C ASN A 179 -24.43 -13.59 -13.38
N GLY A 180 -25.11 -14.44 -12.60
CA GLY A 180 -24.55 -15.65 -12.00
C GLY A 180 -23.78 -15.43 -10.68
N ASN A 181 -23.69 -14.19 -10.20
CA ASN A 181 -23.00 -13.81 -8.96
C ASN A 181 -23.99 -13.38 -7.88
N LEU A 182 -23.64 -13.61 -6.61
CA LEU A 182 -24.45 -13.14 -5.47
C LEU A 182 -24.21 -11.64 -5.27
N VAL A 183 -25.18 -10.85 -5.73
CA VAL A 183 -25.23 -9.40 -5.57
C VAL A 183 -26.56 -9.05 -4.92
N LEU A 184 -26.51 -8.26 -3.86
CA LEU A 184 -27.68 -7.84 -3.10
C LEU A 184 -27.65 -6.33 -2.97
N ASP A 185 -28.73 -5.64 -3.31
CA ASP A 185 -28.92 -4.28 -2.84
C ASP A 185 -29.67 -4.29 -1.52
N CYS A 186 -29.04 -3.73 -0.50
CA CYS A 186 -29.46 -3.75 0.88
C CYS A 186 -29.91 -2.33 1.28
N PRO A 187 -31.13 -2.13 1.77
CA PRO A 187 -31.55 -0.82 2.25
C PRO A 187 -30.67 -0.37 3.42
N ILE A 188 -30.37 0.94 3.49
CA ILE A 188 -29.60 1.49 4.62
C ILE A 188 -30.47 1.67 5.87
N ALA A 189 -29.86 1.76 7.04
CA ALA A 189 -30.57 1.94 8.31
C ALA A 189 -31.44 3.23 8.30
N PRO A 190 -32.71 3.19 8.76
CA PRO A 190 -33.60 4.36 8.75
C PRO A 190 -33.04 5.58 9.47
N ARG A 191 -32.28 5.38 10.56
CA ARG A 191 -31.59 6.47 11.29
C ARG A 191 -30.54 7.20 10.46
N LEU A 192 -29.84 6.48 9.58
CA LEU A 192 -28.88 7.06 8.66
C LEU A 192 -29.62 7.76 7.51
N LEU A 193 -30.68 7.11 6.99
CA LEU A 193 -31.51 7.65 5.92
C LEU A 193 -32.19 8.97 6.32
N SER A 194 -32.70 9.08 7.56
CA SER A 194 -33.33 10.30 8.07
C SER A 194 -32.37 11.49 8.23
N GLN A 195 -31.05 11.23 8.25
CA GLN A 195 -30.01 12.27 8.40
C GLN A 195 -29.49 12.78 7.05
N VAL A 196 -29.90 12.16 5.94
CA VAL A 196 -29.31 12.38 4.62
C VAL A 196 -30.40 12.75 3.61
N PRO A 197 -30.20 13.77 2.76
CA PRO A 197 -31.08 14.04 1.63
C PRO A 197 -31.13 12.84 0.66
N HIS A 198 -32.33 12.32 0.39
CA HIS A 198 -32.58 11.16 -0.47
C HIS A 198 -33.88 11.32 -1.26
N ALA A 199 -34.04 10.54 -2.33
CA ALA A 199 -35.26 10.50 -3.11
C ALA A 199 -36.45 9.99 -2.27
N GLU A 200 -37.59 10.69 -2.35
CA GLU A 200 -38.84 10.26 -1.72
C GLU A 200 -39.41 9.02 -2.41
N ALA A 201 -40.03 8.12 -1.65
CA ALA A 201 -40.67 6.92 -2.17
C ALA A 201 -41.74 7.29 -3.22
N PRO A 202 -41.80 6.64 -4.39
CA PRO A 202 -41.17 5.35 -4.78
C PRO A 202 -39.81 5.47 -5.50
N GLY A 203 -39.17 6.64 -5.47
CA GLY A 203 -37.90 6.88 -6.17
C GLY A 203 -36.70 6.23 -5.47
N ARG A 204 -35.85 5.52 -6.22
CA ARG A 204 -34.63 4.87 -5.71
C ARG A 204 -33.37 5.57 -6.21
N ASP A 205 -32.43 5.84 -5.30
CA ASP A 205 -31.15 6.49 -5.61
C ASP A 205 -29.94 5.77 -4.97
N GLU A 206 -28.73 6.25 -5.26
CA GLU A 206 -27.48 5.68 -4.74
C GLU A 206 -27.25 5.91 -3.23
N PHE A 207 -28.11 6.70 -2.58
CA PHE A 207 -28.04 7.05 -1.15
C PHE A 207 -28.97 6.17 -0.30
N THR A 208 -29.98 5.54 -0.90
CA THR A 208 -30.96 4.68 -0.21
C THR A 208 -30.51 3.23 0.00
N HIS A 209 -29.64 2.70 -0.88
CA HIS A 209 -29.25 1.28 -0.85
C HIS A 209 -27.72 1.11 -0.93
N MET A 210 -27.19 0.20 -0.12
CA MET A 210 -25.82 -0.31 -0.18
C MET A 210 -25.79 -1.59 -1.01
N ARG A 211 -24.90 -1.68 -2.00
CA ARG A 211 -24.76 -2.88 -2.84
C ARG A 211 -23.72 -3.80 -2.22
N TYR A 212 -24.09 -5.03 -1.93
CA TYR A 212 -23.21 -6.10 -1.50
C TYR A 212 -22.91 -7.04 -2.68
N SER A 213 -21.66 -7.47 -2.82
CA SER A 213 -21.25 -8.54 -3.74
C SER A 213 -20.31 -9.52 -3.04
N ALA A 214 -20.60 -10.82 -3.17
CA ALA A 214 -19.72 -11.88 -2.67
C ALA A 214 -18.82 -12.37 -3.81
N ALA A 215 -17.54 -12.00 -3.79
CA ALA A 215 -16.60 -12.40 -4.82
C ALA A 215 -16.05 -13.80 -4.54
N THR A 216 -16.27 -14.74 -5.48
CA THR A 216 -15.84 -16.15 -5.38
C THR A 216 -14.68 -16.49 -6.33
N CYS A 217 -13.95 -15.46 -6.77
CA CYS A 217 -12.87 -15.55 -7.75
C CYS A 217 -11.58 -14.91 -7.24
N ASP A 218 -10.47 -15.17 -7.94
CA ASP A 218 -9.22 -14.43 -7.76
C ASP A 218 -9.36 -13.00 -8.34
N PRO A 219 -8.66 -11.98 -7.79
CA PRO A 219 -8.73 -10.62 -8.31
C PRO A 219 -8.47 -10.46 -9.81
N ALA A 220 -7.64 -11.32 -10.42
CA ALA A 220 -7.34 -11.25 -11.85
C ALA A 220 -8.54 -11.61 -12.73
N ASP A 221 -9.41 -12.49 -12.21
CA ASP A 221 -10.53 -13.08 -12.95
C ASP A 221 -11.84 -12.32 -12.69
N PHE A 222 -11.86 -11.35 -11.77
CA PHE A 222 -13.06 -10.62 -11.35
C PHE A 222 -13.90 -10.05 -12.51
N PHE A 223 -13.24 -9.42 -13.49
CA PHE A 223 -13.90 -8.89 -14.68
C PHE A 223 -14.39 -10.01 -15.62
N GLU A 224 -13.64 -11.09 -15.74
CA GLU A 224 -13.91 -12.21 -16.67
C GLU A 224 -15.07 -13.09 -16.14
N GLU A 225 -15.16 -13.25 -14.82
CA GLU A 225 -16.28 -13.85 -14.07
C GLU A 225 -17.50 -12.90 -13.95
N ARG A 226 -17.56 -11.85 -14.78
CA ARG A 226 -18.69 -10.94 -14.96
C ARG A 226 -19.12 -10.17 -13.69
N PHE A 227 -18.23 -9.99 -12.72
CA PHE A 227 -18.47 -9.01 -11.67
C PHE A 227 -18.36 -7.58 -12.24
N THR A 228 -19.19 -6.69 -11.71
CA THR A 228 -19.24 -5.28 -12.12
C THR A 228 -19.39 -4.40 -10.89
N LEU A 229 -19.17 -3.10 -11.06
CA LEU A 229 -19.24 -2.08 -10.02
C LEU A 229 -20.31 -1.03 -10.34
N ARG A 230 -20.88 -0.44 -9.30
CA ARG A 230 -22.04 0.47 -9.37
C ARG A 230 -21.82 1.62 -10.36
N GLN A 231 -20.60 2.14 -10.49
CA GLN A 231 -20.29 3.25 -11.40
C GLN A 231 -20.57 2.93 -12.88
N LYS A 232 -20.53 1.65 -13.28
CA LYS A 232 -20.86 1.20 -14.64
C LYS A 232 -22.35 0.90 -14.85
N LEU A 233 -23.13 0.84 -13.77
CA LEU A 233 -24.56 0.46 -13.78
C LEU A 233 -25.53 1.64 -13.91
N PHE A 234 -25.02 2.88 -13.92
CA PHE A 234 -25.83 4.05 -14.24
C PHE A 234 -26.23 4.06 -15.71
N ALA A 235 -27.43 4.56 -16.03
CA ALA A 235 -27.94 4.69 -17.39
C ALA A 235 -26.94 5.36 -18.34
N LYS A 236 -26.19 6.34 -17.81
CA LYS A 236 -24.92 6.81 -18.40
C LYS A 236 -23.77 6.38 -17.48
N PRO A 237 -22.92 5.41 -17.87
CA PRO A 237 -21.80 4.97 -17.05
C PRO A 237 -20.90 6.14 -16.64
N ARG A 238 -20.56 6.21 -15.35
CA ARG A 238 -19.67 7.24 -14.82
C ARG A 238 -18.22 6.91 -15.20
N ASN A 239 -17.54 7.88 -15.79
CA ASN A 239 -16.10 7.77 -16.04
C ASN A 239 -15.32 8.12 -14.76
N THR A 240 -14.36 7.26 -14.38
CA THR A 240 -13.55 7.46 -13.18
C THR A 240 -12.27 8.19 -13.56
N GLU A 241 -12.14 9.46 -13.19
CA GLU A 241 -10.90 10.22 -13.39
C GLU A 241 -9.87 9.87 -12.32
N LEU A 242 -10.32 9.71 -11.07
CA LEU A 242 -9.47 9.47 -9.92
C LEU A 242 -9.99 8.29 -9.10
N PHE A 243 -9.17 7.25 -8.96
CA PHE A 243 -9.46 6.09 -8.13
C PHE A 243 -8.50 6.05 -6.95
N ILE A 244 -9.00 6.18 -5.73
CA ILE A 244 -8.19 6.31 -4.52
C ILE A 244 -8.34 5.03 -3.71
N VAL A 245 -7.26 4.30 -3.41
CA VAL A 245 -7.29 3.18 -2.46
C VAL A 245 -6.74 3.58 -1.12
N VAL A 246 -7.45 3.17 -0.06
CA VAL A 246 -6.97 3.16 1.32
C VAL A 246 -6.81 1.71 1.73
N THR A 247 -5.57 1.24 1.86
CA THR A 247 -5.28 -0.11 2.35
C THR A 247 -5.22 -0.11 3.88
N MET A 248 -5.87 -1.11 4.51
CA MET A 248 -5.88 -1.29 5.95
C MET A 248 -5.67 -2.76 6.32
N TYR A 249 -5.04 -3.01 7.46
CA TYR A 249 -4.94 -4.30 8.11
C TYR A 249 -5.76 -4.31 9.42
N ASN A 250 -5.23 -3.70 10.47
CA ASN A 250 -5.82 -3.69 11.81
C ASN A 250 -5.77 -2.31 12.49
N GLU A 251 -5.63 -1.26 11.70
CA GLU A 251 -5.56 0.13 12.18
C GLU A 251 -6.84 0.48 12.96
N ASP A 252 -6.65 1.30 14.00
CA ASP A 252 -7.75 1.79 14.82
C ASP A 252 -8.62 2.83 14.10
N ASP A 253 -9.74 3.15 14.74
CA ASP A 253 -10.73 4.10 14.25
C ASP A 253 -10.14 5.51 14.08
N PHE A 254 -9.14 5.90 14.87
CA PHE A 254 -8.51 7.21 14.76
C PHE A 254 -7.63 7.33 13.54
N LEU A 255 -6.75 6.34 13.30
CA LEU A 255 -5.88 6.29 12.14
C LEU A 255 -6.72 6.25 10.86
N PHE A 256 -7.74 5.40 10.83
CA PHE A 256 -8.69 5.33 9.72
C PHE A 256 -9.44 6.64 9.51
N ALA A 257 -10.09 7.18 10.55
CA ALA A 257 -10.88 8.40 10.44
C ALA A 257 -10.01 9.59 10.03
N ARG A 258 -8.77 9.68 10.52
CA ARG A 258 -7.82 10.73 10.15
C ARG A 258 -7.49 10.69 8.66
N THR A 259 -7.18 9.52 8.11
CA THR A 259 -6.94 9.33 6.67
C THR A 259 -8.18 9.72 5.86
N MET A 260 -9.35 9.18 6.23
CA MET A 260 -10.60 9.42 5.51
C MET A 260 -11.06 10.88 5.57
N SER A 261 -10.93 11.56 6.72
CA SER A 261 -11.18 13.00 6.84
C SER A 261 -10.27 13.81 5.90
N GLY A 262 -9.02 13.38 5.68
CA GLY A 262 -8.12 13.99 4.71
C GLY A 262 -8.59 13.78 3.26
N VAL A 263 -9.00 12.56 2.91
CA VAL A 263 -9.56 12.23 1.58
C VAL A 263 -10.82 13.07 1.31
N PHE A 264 -11.74 13.15 2.26
CA PHE A 264 -12.98 13.91 2.14
C PHE A 264 -12.72 15.41 1.91
N LYS A 265 -11.75 15.99 2.61
CA LYS A 265 -11.34 17.40 2.40
C LYS A 265 -10.77 17.65 1.01
N ASN A 266 -10.07 16.69 0.42
CA ASN A 266 -9.57 16.81 -0.96
C ASN A 266 -10.71 16.76 -1.98
N ILE A 267 -11.70 15.88 -1.76
CA ILE A 267 -12.90 15.81 -2.60
C ILE A 267 -13.68 17.13 -2.50
N ASP A 268 -13.84 17.68 -1.29
CA ASP A 268 -14.44 19.01 -1.08
C ASP A 268 -13.70 20.09 -1.86
N HIS A 269 -12.36 20.08 -1.79
CA HIS A 269 -11.53 21.04 -2.50
C HIS A 269 -11.75 20.95 -4.01
N MET A 270 -11.70 19.75 -4.60
CA MET A 270 -11.93 19.54 -6.03
C MET A 270 -13.35 19.97 -6.44
N CYS A 271 -14.36 19.68 -5.62
CA CYS A 271 -15.74 20.09 -5.92
C CYS A 271 -15.98 21.60 -5.79
N SER A 272 -15.21 22.28 -4.94
CA SER A 272 -15.30 23.74 -4.75
C SER A 272 -14.68 24.54 -5.92
N ARG A 273 -13.95 23.89 -6.83
CA ARG A 273 -13.29 24.56 -7.95
C ARG A 273 -14.31 24.98 -9.00
N THR A 274 -14.43 26.28 -9.25
CA THR A 274 -15.30 26.84 -10.30
C THR A 274 -14.59 27.01 -11.64
N SER A 275 -13.28 27.24 -11.63
CA SER A 275 -12.44 27.43 -12.82
C SER A 275 -11.55 26.20 -13.08
N SER A 276 -12.15 25.09 -13.49
CA SER A 276 -11.44 23.88 -13.96
C SER A 276 -12.24 23.19 -15.07
N LYS A 277 -11.55 22.63 -16.06
CA LYS A 277 -12.18 21.80 -17.12
C LYS A 277 -12.64 20.45 -16.57
N THR A 278 -11.91 19.92 -15.59
CA THR A 278 -12.13 18.58 -15.03
C THR A 278 -12.97 18.64 -13.76
N TRP A 279 -12.69 19.60 -12.89
CA TRP A 279 -13.28 19.71 -11.56
C TRP A 279 -14.38 20.77 -11.49
N GLY A 280 -15.37 20.54 -10.63
CA GLY A 280 -16.59 21.33 -10.51
C GLY A 280 -17.52 20.71 -9.47
N LYS A 281 -18.75 21.22 -9.32
CA LYS A 281 -19.70 20.74 -8.30
C LYS A 281 -19.95 19.22 -8.35
N ASP A 282 -19.91 18.64 -9.55
CA ASP A 282 -20.08 17.19 -9.78
C ASP A 282 -18.78 16.39 -9.83
N ALA A 283 -17.65 16.97 -9.38
CA ALA A 283 -16.34 16.29 -9.38
C ALA A 283 -16.36 14.97 -8.59
N TRP A 284 -17.14 14.89 -7.51
CA TRP A 284 -17.30 13.69 -6.71
C TRP A 284 -17.81 12.48 -7.51
N LYS A 285 -18.57 12.68 -8.60
CA LYS A 285 -19.02 11.61 -9.50
C LYS A 285 -17.88 10.97 -10.30
N LYS A 286 -16.77 11.68 -10.47
CA LYS A 286 -15.55 11.21 -11.17
C LYS A 286 -14.52 10.60 -10.24
N ILE A 287 -14.76 10.63 -8.93
CA ILE A 287 -13.83 10.16 -7.90
C ILE A 287 -14.46 8.96 -7.20
N VAL A 288 -13.71 7.86 -7.12
CA VAL A 288 -14.11 6.65 -6.38
C VAL A 288 -13.07 6.38 -5.31
N VAL A 289 -13.52 6.16 -4.07
CA VAL A 289 -12.64 5.81 -2.95
C VAL A 289 -12.87 4.33 -2.61
N CYS A 290 -11.84 3.52 -2.77
CA CYS A 290 -11.81 2.11 -2.41
C CYS A 290 -11.09 1.92 -1.08
N ILE A 291 -11.70 1.22 -0.15
CA ILE A 291 -11.15 0.88 1.15
C ILE A 291 -10.97 -0.64 1.15
N ILE A 292 -9.75 -1.14 1.33
CA ILE A 292 -9.48 -2.58 1.30
C ILE A 292 -8.93 -3.02 2.66
N SER A 293 -9.68 -3.86 3.36
CA SER A 293 -9.29 -4.45 4.64
C SER A 293 -8.78 -5.89 4.46
N ASP A 294 -7.58 -6.13 4.99
CA ASP A 294 -6.85 -7.37 4.82
C ASP A 294 -7.16 -8.42 5.89
N GLY A 295 -8.24 -9.17 5.65
CA GLY A 295 -8.66 -10.30 6.46
C GLY A 295 -9.80 -9.95 7.41
N ARG A 296 -10.91 -10.69 7.31
CA ARG A 296 -12.11 -10.51 8.12
C ARG A 296 -11.89 -10.71 9.62
N ALA A 297 -10.98 -11.62 9.99
CA ALA A 297 -10.61 -11.84 11.39
C ALA A 297 -9.80 -10.70 12.00
N LYS A 298 -9.11 -9.91 11.16
CA LYS A 298 -8.06 -8.97 11.59
C LYS A 298 -8.52 -7.52 11.66
N ILE A 299 -9.62 -7.19 10.97
CA ILE A 299 -10.19 -5.85 10.99
C ILE A 299 -10.52 -5.41 12.42
N ASN A 300 -10.12 -4.19 12.78
CA ASN A 300 -10.43 -3.63 14.07
C ASN A 300 -11.96 -3.42 14.23
N PRO A 301 -12.59 -3.95 15.29
CA PRO A 301 -14.04 -3.81 15.49
C PRO A 301 -14.52 -2.35 15.53
N ARG A 302 -13.71 -1.42 16.07
CA ARG A 302 -14.05 0.01 16.12
C ARG A 302 -14.05 0.63 14.72
N THR A 303 -13.04 0.31 13.92
CA THR A 303 -12.95 0.75 12.52
C THR A 303 -14.11 0.20 11.70
N ARG A 304 -14.49 -1.06 11.93
CA ARG A 304 -15.67 -1.68 11.32
C ARG A 304 -16.97 -0.95 11.69
N ALA A 305 -17.13 -0.54 12.95
CA ALA A 305 -18.28 0.27 13.38
C ALA A 305 -18.30 1.66 12.69
N VAL A 306 -17.13 2.29 12.49
CA VAL A 306 -17.05 3.54 11.70
C VAL A 306 -17.46 3.31 10.24
N LEU A 307 -17.07 2.20 9.61
CA LEU A 307 -17.50 1.85 8.26
C LEU A 307 -19.02 1.62 8.17
N ALA A 308 -19.61 0.99 9.18
CA ALA A 308 -21.08 0.86 9.30
C ALA A 308 -21.75 2.24 9.41
N GLY A 309 -21.16 3.13 10.21
CA GLY A 309 -21.56 4.53 10.35
C GLY A 309 -21.51 5.36 9.07
N LEU A 310 -20.59 5.03 8.15
CA LEU A 310 -20.53 5.63 6.82
C LEU A 310 -21.57 5.04 5.84
N GLY A 311 -22.25 3.96 6.20
CA GLY A 311 -23.22 3.25 5.36
C GLY A 311 -22.60 2.21 4.42
N VAL A 312 -21.29 1.94 4.52
CA VAL A 312 -20.55 1.04 3.61
C VAL A 312 -20.23 -0.32 4.24
N TYR A 313 -20.92 -0.68 5.32
CA TYR A 313 -20.86 -2.00 5.94
C TYR A 313 -22.17 -2.31 6.66
N GLN A 314 -22.67 -3.53 6.51
CA GLN A 314 -23.80 -4.06 7.29
C GLN A 314 -23.46 -5.47 7.75
N ASP A 315 -23.70 -5.75 9.04
CA ASP A 315 -23.36 -7.03 9.64
C ASP A 315 -24.36 -8.13 9.23
N GLY A 316 -23.90 -9.38 9.12
CA GLY A 316 -24.77 -10.54 8.85
C GLY A 316 -25.11 -10.83 7.39
N ILE A 317 -24.72 -9.95 6.44
CA ILE A 317 -24.95 -10.15 4.99
C ILE A 317 -23.87 -11.07 4.38
N ALA A 318 -22.65 -11.00 4.92
CA ALA A 318 -21.51 -11.76 4.44
C ALA A 318 -21.75 -13.29 4.45
N LYS A 319 -21.37 -13.97 3.36
CA LYS A 319 -21.50 -15.43 3.19
C LYS A 319 -20.15 -16.09 3.01
N GLN A 320 -19.94 -17.26 3.61
CA GLN A 320 -18.67 -17.98 3.48
C GLN A 320 -18.48 -18.61 2.10
N GLN A 321 -19.56 -19.18 1.56
CA GLN A 321 -19.57 -19.83 0.25
C GLN A 321 -20.78 -19.39 -0.56
N VAL A 322 -20.62 -19.32 -1.87
CA VAL A 322 -21.71 -19.14 -2.83
C VAL A 322 -21.58 -20.24 -3.88
N ASN A 323 -22.61 -21.07 -4.02
CA ASN A 323 -22.64 -22.19 -4.96
C ASN A 323 -21.47 -23.18 -4.79
N GLY A 324 -21.08 -23.46 -3.54
CA GLY A 324 -19.95 -24.33 -3.22
C GLY A 324 -18.57 -23.75 -3.52
N LYS A 325 -18.47 -22.51 -4.06
CA LYS A 325 -17.22 -21.77 -4.17
C LYS A 325 -16.99 -20.92 -2.91
N ASP A 326 -15.77 -20.94 -2.38
CA ASP A 326 -15.37 -20.08 -1.27
C ASP A 326 -15.37 -18.61 -1.69
N VAL A 327 -15.90 -17.75 -0.82
CA VAL A 327 -15.84 -16.30 -1.02
C VAL A 327 -14.44 -15.82 -0.63
N THR A 328 -13.76 -15.17 -1.58
CA THR A 328 -12.42 -14.61 -1.41
C THR A 328 -12.47 -13.21 -0.81
N ALA A 329 -13.48 -12.42 -1.17
CA ALA A 329 -13.72 -11.09 -0.61
C ALA A 329 -15.20 -10.69 -0.61
N HIS A 330 -15.55 -9.82 0.34
CA HIS A 330 -16.85 -9.19 0.48
C HIS A 330 -16.78 -7.72 0.06
N ILE A 331 -17.58 -7.34 -0.93
CA ILE A 331 -17.55 -6.00 -1.51
C ILE A 331 -18.84 -5.27 -1.17
N TYR A 332 -18.72 -4.07 -0.61
CA TYR A 332 -19.82 -3.20 -0.22
C TYR A 332 -19.66 -1.86 -0.94
N GLU A 333 -20.68 -1.39 -1.65
CA GLU A 333 -20.64 -0.12 -2.39
C GLU A 333 -21.74 0.81 -1.90
N TYR A 334 -21.37 2.03 -1.56
CA TYR A 334 -22.29 3.04 -1.06
C TYR A 334 -21.78 4.46 -1.34
N THR A 335 -22.68 5.38 -1.67
CA THR A 335 -22.31 6.80 -1.80
C THR A 335 -22.68 7.52 -0.52
N THR A 336 -21.68 7.81 0.32
CA THR A 336 -21.91 8.37 1.64
C THR A 336 -22.10 9.88 1.61
N GLN A 337 -23.04 10.37 2.42
CA GLN A 337 -23.20 11.79 2.75
C GLN A 337 -22.88 12.05 4.23
N VAL A 338 -22.16 11.13 4.88
CA VAL A 338 -21.69 11.26 6.27
C VAL A 338 -20.22 11.68 6.28
N GLY A 339 -19.89 12.61 7.16
CA GLY A 339 -18.54 13.08 7.43
C GLY A 339 -17.96 12.47 8.71
N LEU A 340 -16.63 12.51 8.80
CA LEU A 340 -15.86 12.06 9.96
C LEU A 340 -15.17 13.24 10.63
N GLU A 341 -15.23 13.31 11.95
CA GLU A 341 -14.47 14.26 12.75
C GLU A 341 -13.84 13.59 13.97
N VAL A 342 -12.54 13.79 14.14
CA VAL A 342 -11.80 13.33 15.32
C VAL A 342 -11.78 14.47 16.34
N LYS A 343 -12.48 14.33 17.47
CA LYS A 343 -12.43 15.28 18.59
C LYS A 343 -11.89 14.58 19.83
N GLY A 344 -10.77 15.09 20.35
CA GLY A 344 -10.11 14.51 21.53
C GLY A 344 -9.76 13.05 21.30
N THR A 345 -10.37 12.17 22.10
CA THR A 345 -10.18 10.71 22.08
C THR A 345 -11.41 9.97 21.52
N GLN A 346 -12.22 10.60 20.68
CA GLN A 346 -13.36 9.94 20.03
C GLN A 346 -13.50 10.37 18.56
N VAL A 347 -13.99 9.43 17.76
CA VAL A 347 -14.41 9.66 16.38
C VAL A 347 -15.91 9.93 16.40
N HIS A 348 -16.33 11.07 15.87
CA HIS A 348 -17.72 11.44 15.72
C HIS A 348 -18.13 11.40 14.24
N LEU A 349 -19.31 10.84 14.01
CA LEU A 349 -20.00 10.90 12.73
C LEU A 349 -20.90 12.14 12.71
N LYS A 350 -20.93 12.85 11.58
CA LYS A 350 -21.83 13.99 11.39
C LYS A 350 -22.37 14.01 9.96
N PRO A 351 -23.59 14.53 9.74
CA PRO A 351 -24.06 14.85 8.39
C PRO A 351 -23.04 15.76 7.70
N ARG A 352 -22.72 15.45 6.45
CA ARG A 352 -21.67 16.17 5.70
C ARG A 352 -22.27 17.43 5.08
N SER A 353 -21.63 18.56 5.30
CA SER A 353 -21.96 19.82 4.62
C SER A 353 -21.35 19.93 3.21
N GLY A 354 -20.46 19.00 2.87
CA GLY A 354 -19.79 18.90 1.56
C GLY A 354 -20.47 17.87 0.64
N PRO A 355 -20.02 17.77 -0.63
CA PRO A 355 -20.55 16.82 -1.60
C PRO A 355 -20.45 15.35 -1.16
N PRO A 356 -21.32 14.47 -1.70
CA PRO A 356 -21.28 13.03 -1.44
C PRO A 356 -19.93 12.40 -1.85
N VAL A 357 -19.63 11.21 -1.33
CA VAL A 357 -18.42 10.46 -1.67
C VAL A 357 -18.78 9.03 -2.05
N GLN A 358 -18.36 8.61 -3.25
CA GLN A 358 -18.54 7.22 -3.73
C GLN A 358 -17.52 6.30 -3.04
N LEU A 359 -18.01 5.36 -2.24
CA LEU A 359 -17.19 4.40 -1.50
C LEU A 359 -17.36 2.97 -2.03
N ILE A 360 -16.24 2.25 -2.12
CA ILE A 360 -16.17 0.79 -2.24
C ILE A 360 -15.43 0.29 -1.01
N PHE A 361 -16.00 -0.61 -0.24
CA PHE A 361 -15.32 -1.30 0.85
C PHE A 361 -15.16 -2.78 0.48
N CYS A 362 -13.92 -3.24 0.41
CA CYS A 362 -13.57 -4.64 0.15
C CYS A 362 -12.97 -5.25 1.41
N LEU A 363 -13.67 -6.19 2.01
CA LEU A 363 -13.22 -6.97 3.16
C LEU A 363 -12.78 -8.35 2.68
N LYS A 364 -11.47 -8.60 2.67
CA LYS A 364 -10.93 -9.90 2.26
C LYS A 364 -11.24 -10.96 3.30
N GLU A 365 -11.56 -12.18 2.87
CA GLU A 365 -11.87 -13.27 3.80
C GLU A 365 -10.61 -13.71 4.56
N LYS A 366 -9.49 -13.85 3.84
CA LYS A 366 -8.18 -14.24 4.38
C LYS A 366 -7.21 -13.07 4.43
N ASN A 367 -6.28 -13.09 5.38
CA ASN A 367 -5.14 -12.19 5.41
C ASN A 367 -4.14 -12.62 4.33
N GLN A 368 -3.96 -11.78 3.31
CA GLN A 368 -3.08 -12.05 2.16
C GLN A 368 -2.06 -10.92 1.94
N LYS A 369 -1.85 -10.06 2.95
CA LYS A 369 -0.93 -8.91 2.93
C LYS A 369 -1.38 -7.79 1.98
N LYS A 370 -0.68 -6.66 2.09
CA LYS A 370 -0.92 -5.41 1.33
C LYS A 370 -0.88 -5.59 -0.20
N ILE A 371 0.06 -6.40 -0.71
CA ILE A 371 0.23 -6.62 -2.16
C ILE A 371 -1.03 -7.23 -2.78
N ASN A 372 -1.63 -8.21 -2.11
CA ASN A 372 -2.90 -8.78 -2.55
C ASN A 372 -4.04 -7.73 -2.53
N SER A 373 -4.05 -6.82 -1.55
CA SER A 373 -5.01 -5.70 -1.55
C SER A 373 -4.82 -4.80 -2.78
N HIS A 374 -3.58 -4.56 -3.22
CA HIS A 374 -3.32 -3.86 -4.47
C HIS A 374 -3.76 -4.66 -5.72
N ARG A 375 -3.80 -6.00 -5.68
CA ARG A 375 -4.38 -6.80 -6.78
C ARG A 375 -5.87 -6.58 -6.93
N TRP A 376 -6.62 -6.61 -5.82
CA TRP A 376 -8.03 -6.22 -5.81
C TRP A 376 -8.23 -4.81 -6.39
N PHE A 377 -7.37 -3.88 -6.01
CA PHE A 377 -7.46 -2.51 -6.51
C PHE A 377 -7.17 -2.40 -8.02
N PHE A 378 -6.05 -2.94 -8.51
CA PHE A 378 -5.60 -2.74 -9.90
C PHE A 378 -6.17 -3.76 -10.88
N GLN A 379 -6.16 -5.06 -10.54
CA GLN A 379 -6.55 -6.14 -11.45
C GLN A 379 -8.06 -6.40 -11.46
N ALA A 380 -8.74 -6.26 -10.31
CA ALA A 380 -10.19 -6.40 -10.24
C ALA A 380 -10.90 -5.06 -10.51
N PHE A 381 -10.88 -4.14 -9.54
CA PHE A 381 -11.70 -2.92 -9.62
C PHE A 381 -11.19 -1.94 -10.67
N GLY A 382 -9.87 -1.77 -10.79
CA GLY A 382 -9.26 -0.92 -11.80
C GLY A 382 -9.60 -1.37 -13.22
N ARG A 383 -9.63 -2.68 -13.49
CA ARG A 383 -10.01 -3.24 -14.80
C ARG A 383 -11.48 -2.99 -15.14
N VAL A 384 -12.37 -3.00 -14.14
CA VAL A 384 -13.79 -2.66 -14.32
C VAL A 384 -13.98 -1.15 -14.52
N LEU A 385 -13.38 -0.32 -13.67
CA LEU A 385 -13.61 1.14 -13.68
C LEU A 385 -12.90 1.84 -14.85
N ASP A 386 -11.75 1.30 -15.27
CA ASP A 386 -10.81 1.91 -16.23
C ASP A 386 -10.45 3.36 -15.85
N PRO A 387 -9.84 3.57 -14.66
CA PRO A 387 -9.58 4.92 -14.17
C PRO A 387 -8.42 5.58 -14.92
N ASN A 388 -8.40 6.92 -15.00
CA ASN A 388 -7.23 7.63 -15.55
C ASN A 388 -6.05 7.58 -14.56
N ILE A 389 -6.29 8.03 -13.31
CA ILE A 389 -5.28 8.12 -12.26
C ILE A 389 -5.69 7.28 -11.03
N CYS A 390 -4.75 6.50 -10.52
CA CYS A 390 -4.89 5.71 -9.30
C CYS A 390 -4.05 6.33 -8.18
N VAL A 391 -4.58 6.45 -6.97
CA VAL A 391 -3.87 6.98 -5.79
C VAL A 391 -3.80 5.90 -4.72
N LEU A 392 -2.59 5.64 -4.20
CA LEU A 392 -2.34 4.72 -3.10
C LEU A 392 -2.20 5.50 -1.79
N LEU A 393 -2.98 5.09 -0.79
CA LEU A 393 -2.93 5.58 0.58
C LEU A 393 -2.90 4.41 1.57
N ASP A 394 -2.07 4.54 2.60
CA ASP A 394 -2.12 3.66 3.77
C ASP A 394 -3.01 4.27 4.85
N ALA A 395 -3.85 3.45 5.49
CA ALA A 395 -4.58 3.85 6.68
C ALA A 395 -3.58 4.33 7.76
N GLY A 396 -3.85 5.48 8.37
CA GLY A 396 -2.91 6.18 9.26
C GLY A 396 -2.11 7.28 8.57
N THR A 397 -2.02 7.31 7.22
CA THR A 397 -1.47 8.45 6.49
C THR A 397 -2.55 9.48 6.20
N LYS A 398 -2.34 10.72 6.65
CA LYS A 398 -3.27 11.83 6.48
C LYS A 398 -2.83 12.72 5.32
N PRO A 399 -3.54 12.71 4.17
CA PRO A 399 -3.23 13.66 3.11
C PRO A 399 -3.58 15.09 3.56
N GLY A 400 -2.75 16.06 3.15
CA GLY A 400 -3.05 17.48 3.31
C GLY A 400 -4.32 17.89 2.54
N ARG A 401 -4.90 19.05 2.86
CA ARG A 401 -6.26 19.47 2.43
C ARG A 401 -6.49 19.41 0.91
N ASP A 402 -5.47 19.72 0.12
CA ASP A 402 -5.47 19.78 -1.34
C ASP A 402 -4.36 18.91 -1.98
N SER A 403 -3.73 18.04 -1.19
CA SER A 403 -2.56 17.26 -1.61
C SER A 403 -2.88 16.22 -2.69
N ILE A 404 -4.03 15.56 -2.64
CA ILE A 404 -4.45 14.60 -3.68
C ILE A 404 -4.71 15.35 -5.00
N TYR A 405 -5.28 16.56 -4.93
CA TYR A 405 -5.45 17.41 -6.11
C TYR A 405 -4.10 17.79 -6.74
N HIS A 406 -3.09 18.16 -5.94
CA HIS A 406 -1.75 18.46 -6.47
C HIS A 406 -1.07 17.24 -7.09
N LEU A 407 -1.27 16.03 -6.54
CA LEU A 407 -0.83 14.80 -7.21
C LEU A 407 -1.49 14.65 -8.57
N TRP A 408 -2.82 14.74 -8.64
CA TRP A 408 -3.55 14.66 -9.91
C TRP A 408 -3.08 15.72 -10.91
N LYS A 409 -2.85 16.96 -10.45
CA LYS A 409 -2.40 18.07 -11.29
C LYS A 409 -1.07 17.77 -11.98
N ALA A 410 -0.18 17.00 -11.37
CA ALA A 410 1.08 16.57 -12.00
C ALA A 410 0.84 15.77 -13.28
N PHE A 411 -0.19 14.92 -13.32
CA PHE A 411 -0.57 14.15 -14.49
C PHE A 411 -1.29 14.95 -15.56
N ASP A 412 -2.00 16.02 -15.16
CA ASP A 412 -2.64 16.96 -16.08
C ASP A 412 -1.60 17.85 -16.79
N VAL A 413 -0.58 18.29 -16.05
CA VAL A 413 0.51 19.14 -16.56
C VAL A 413 1.57 18.35 -17.34
N GLU A 414 1.82 17.09 -16.99
CA GLU A 414 2.73 16.19 -17.72
C GLU A 414 1.98 14.93 -18.19
N PRO A 415 1.58 14.87 -19.48
CA PRO A 415 0.93 13.70 -20.05
C PRO A 415 1.77 12.41 -19.91
N MET A 416 3.10 12.53 -19.96
CA MET A 416 4.02 11.39 -19.80
C MET A 416 4.33 11.03 -18.34
N CYS A 417 3.67 11.66 -17.35
CA CYS A 417 3.81 11.28 -15.96
C CYS A 417 3.14 9.90 -15.77
N GLY A 418 3.94 8.89 -15.47
CA GLY A 418 3.50 7.53 -15.17
C GLY A 418 3.24 7.31 -13.68
N GLY A 419 3.94 8.05 -12.82
CA GLY A 419 3.75 8.02 -11.37
C GLY A 419 4.27 9.29 -10.68
N ALA A 420 3.66 9.63 -9.56
CA ALA A 420 4.04 10.79 -8.76
C ALA A 420 3.90 10.51 -7.26
N CYS A 421 4.72 11.14 -6.42
CA CYS A 421 4.57 11.09 -4.97
C CYS A 421 4.61 12.47 -4.32
N GLY A 422 3.96 12.59 -3.17
CA GLY A 422 4.01 13.78 -2.34
C GLY A 422 5.11 13.69 -1.28
N GLU A 423 5.30 14.78 -0.56
CA GLU A 423 6.17 14.85 0.62
C GLU A 423 5.55 14.06 1.78
N ILE A 424 6.24 13.02 2.25
CA ILE A 424 5.89 12.33 3.49
C ILE A 424 6.43 13.13 4.68
N LYS A 425 5.54 13.55 5.59
CA LYS A 425 5.86 14.30 6.80
C LYS A 425 5.61 13.46 8.04
N VAL A 426 6.42 13.65 9.07
CA VAL A 426 6.18 13.03 10.37
C VAL A 426 5.06 13.79 11.09
N MET A 427 4.13 13.07 11.71
CA MET A 427 3.13 13.65 12.59
C MET A 427 3.74 14.08 13.92
N LEU A 428 4.03 15.38 14.07
CA LEU A 428 4.80 15.92 15.20
C LEU A 428 3.99 16.30 16.44
N SER A 429 2.65 16.28 16.38
CA SER A 429 1.76 16.71 17.47
C SER A 429 2.15 18.08 18.07
N HIS A 430 2.29 19.09 17.21
CA HIS A 430 2.80 20.43 17.56
C HIS A 430 4.24 20.45 18.10
N GLY A 431 5.10 19.56 17.59
CA GLY A 431 6.51 19.48 17.95
C GLY A 431 6.82 18.64 19.19
N LYS A 432 5.82 18.26 19.99
CA LYS A 432 6.03 17.48 21.23
C LYS A 432 6.76 16.16 21.00
N LYS A 433 6.50 15.48 19.86
CA LYS A 433 7.17 14.20 19.56
C LYS A 433 8.66 14.33 19.25
N LEU A 434 9.16 15.54 18.92
CA LEU A 434 10.58 15.78 18.63
C LEU A 434 11.48 15.69 19.88
N LEU A 435 10.91 15.63 21.09
CA LEU A 435 11.65 15.33 22.31
C LEU A 435 12.24 13.91 22.30
N ASN A 436 11.61 13.00 21.56
CA ASN A 436 12.17 11.67 21.32
C ASN A 436 13.23 11.77 20.19
N PRO A 437 14.51 11.47 20.48
CA PRO A 437 15.58 11.61 19.48
C PRO A 437 15.39 10.68 18.27
N LEU A 438 14.73 9.53 18.42
CA LEU A 438 14.43 8.63 17.31
C LEU A 438 13.47 9.29 16.31
N VAL A 439 12.39 9.90 16.83
CA VAL A 439 11.40 10.63 16.04
C VAL A 439 12.03 11.86 15.38
N ALA A 440 12.86 12.61 16.12
CA ALA A 440 13.57 13.76 15.58
C ALA A 440 14.54 13.37 14.46
N GLY A 441 15.35 12.32 14.68
CA GLY A 441 16.27 11.81 13.66
C GLY A 441 15.56 11.38 12.38
N GLN A 442 14.44 10.66 12.50
CA GLN A 442 13.64 10.24 11.34
C GLN A 442 12.96 11.42 10.64
N ASN A 443 12.47 12.41 11.40
CA ASN A 443 11.93 13.64 10.81
C ASN A 443 13.00 14.40 10.00
N PHE A 444 14.23 14.48 10.52
CA PHE A 444 15.34 15.10 9.80
C PHE A 444 15.65 14.37 8.48
N GLU A 445 15.78 13.05 8.53
CA GLU A 445 16.05 12.23 7.33
C GLU A 445 14.97 12.39 6.26
N TYR A 446 13.69 12.36 6.64
CA TYR A 446 12.58 12.56 5.70
C TYR A 446 12.65 13.93 5.03
N LYS A 447 12.91 14.98 5.82
CA LYS A 447 13.02 16.34 5.30
C LYS A 447 14.18 16.49 4.33
N LEU A 448 15.36 16.00 4.68
CA LEU A 448 16.53 16.05 3.81
C LEU A 448 16.32 15.26 2.52
N SER A 449 15.72 14.07 2.61
CA SER A 449 15.40 13.27 1.41
C SER A 449 14.42 13.99 0.49
N ASN A 450 13.41 14.67 1.05
CA ASN A 450 12.41 15.43 0.29
C ASN A 450 12.92 16.78 -0.26
N ILE A 451 14.05 17.30 0.25
CA ILE A 451 14.68 18.55 -0.19
C ILE A 451 15.81 18.29 -1.20
N LEU A 452 16.54 17.19 -1.06
CA LEU A 452 17.72 16.90 -1.88
C LEU A 452 17.48 15.71 -2.81
N ASP A 453 17.20 14.52 -2.25
CA ASP A 453 17.18 13.28 -3.02
C ASP A 453 15.99 13.21 -3.98
N LYS A 454 14.75 13.44 -3.50
CA LYS A 454 13.55 13.37 -4.35
C LYS A 454 13.52 14.43 -5.45
N PRO A 455 13.90 15.69 -5.20
CA PRO A 455 14.07 16.70 -6.24
C PRO A 455 15.15 16.35 -7.27
N LEU A 456 16.31 15.83 -6.83
CA LEU A 456 17.36 15.34 -7.73
C LEU A 456 16.80 14.25 -8.65
N GLU A 457 16.27 13.18 -8.08
CA GLU A 457 15.70 12.05 -8.81
C GLU A 457 14.61 12.52 -9.80
N SER A 458 13.66 13.34 -9.33
CA SER A 458 12.58 13.89 -10.16
C SER A 458 13.08 14.72 -11.34
N SER A 459 14.26 15.33 -11.25
CA SER A 459 14.87 16.10 -12.35
C SER A 459 15.28 15.20 -13.53
N PHE A 460 15.76 14.00 -13.21
CA PHE A 460 16.12 12.98 -14.20
C PHE A 460 14.89 12.23 -14.74
N GLY A 461 13.76 12.29 -14.03
CA GLY A 461 12.49 11.69 -14.43
C GLY A 461 12.35 10.22 -14.03
N PHE A 462 13.26 9.73 -13.19
CA PHE A 462 13.15 8.47 -12.49
C PHE A 462 13.31 8.75 -10.99
N ILE A 463 12.43 8.16 -10.18
CA ILE A 463 12.47 8.27 -8.72
C ILE A 463 12.60 6.86 -8.21
N THR A 464 13.62 6.62 -7.37
CA THR A 464 13.97 5.25 -6.97
C THR A 464 12.90 4.60 -6.11
N VAL A 465 12.03 5.40 -5.49
CA VAL A 465 10.86 4.93 -4.76
C VAL A 465 9.77 6.00 -4.74
N LEU A 466 8.56 5.63 -5.14
CA LEU A 466 7.33 6.35 -4.84
C LEU A 466 6.68 5.62 -3.67
N PRO A 467 6.58 6.21 -2.46
CA PRO A 467 6.08 5.49 -1.30
C PRO A 467 4.65 4.98 -1.50
N GLY A 468 4.40 3.69 -1.28
CA GLY A 468 3.06 3.09 -1.34
C GLY A 468 2.08 3.64 -0.30
N ALA A 469 2.54 4.46 0.65
CA ALA A 469 1.70 5.12 1.65
C ALA A 469 1.05 6.42 1.15
N PHE A 470 1.65 7.10 0.16
CA PHE A 470 1.07 8.29 -0.48
C PHE A 470 1.71 8.57 -1.84
N SER A 471 1.16 7.92 -2.87
CA SER A 471 1.62 8.05 -4.26
C SER A 471 0.44 7.93 -5.21
N ALA A 472 0.66 8.33 -6.46
CA ALA A 472 -0.31 8.22 -7.53
C ALA A 472 0.35 7.68 -8.79
N TYR A 473 -0.43 6.99 -9.62
CA TYR A 473 0.02 6.34 -10.84
C TYR A 473 -1.01 6.54 -11.94
N ARG A 474 -0.53 6.71 -13.17
CA ARG A 474 -1.39 6.67 -14.34
C ARG A 474 -1.72 5.22 -14.66
N PHE A 475 -3.00 4.87 -14.73
CA PHE A 475 -3.42 3.47 -14.84
C PHE A 475 -2.86 2.77 -16.09
N VAL A 476 -2.86 3.44 -17.25
CA VAL A 476 -2.27 2.89 -18.49
C VAL A 476 -0.75 2.69 -18.41
N ALA A 477 -0.06 3.46 -17.58
CA ALA A 477 1.38 3.28 -17.37
C ALA A 477 1.65 1.95 -16.65
N LEU A 478 0.76 1.55 -15.72
CA LEU A 478 0.85 0.32 -14.95
C LEU A 478 0.57 -0.94 -15.78
N GLN A 479 -0.34 -0.86 -16.77
CA GLN A 479 -0.78 -2.03 -17.54
C GLN A 479 0.37 -2.81 -18.18
N ASN A 480 0.24 -4.12 -18.25
CA ASN A 480 1.23 -4.98 -18.91
C ASN A 480 1.15 -4.83 -20.43
N ASP A 481 2.19 -5.29 -21.12
CA ASP A 481 2.18 -5.39 -22.58
C ASP A 481 1.31 -6.57 -23.06
N LYS A 482 1.20 -6.72 -24.38
CA LYS A 482 0.38 -7.77 -25.01
C LYS A 482 0.83 -9.20 -24.67
N ASN A 483 2.06 -9.39 -24.22
CA ASN A 483 2.60 -10.69 -23.83
C ASN A 483 2.41 -10.94 -22.32
N GLY A 484 1.67 -10.07 -21.63
CA GLY A 484 1.48 -10.14 -20.19
C GLY A 484 2.67 -9.65 -19.37
N GLN A 485 3.71 -9.09 -20.01
CA GLN A 485 4.91 -8.61 -19.33
C GLN A 485 4.82 -7.12 -19.04
N GLY A 486 5.12 -6.69 -17.82
CA GLY A 486 5.13 -5.26 -17.52
C GLY A 486 5.05 -4.89 -16.04
N PRO A 487 4.72 -3.62 -15.74
CA PRO A 487 4.83 -3.09 -14.39
C PRO A 487 3.96 -3.83 -13.37
N LEU A 488 2.68 -4.10 -13.66
CA LEU A 488 1.80 -4.82 -12.72
C LEU A 488 2.19 -6.29 -12.56
N GLU A 489 2.60 -6.98 -13.63
CA GLU A 489 3.11 -8.36 -13.54
C GLU A 489 4.31 -8.42 -12.59
N ARG A 490 5.29 -7.53 -12.78
CA ARG A 490 6.49 -7.44 -11.95
C ARG A 490 6.19 -7.01 -10.53
N TYR A 491 5.23 -6.11 -10.32
CA TYR A 491 4.82 -5.67 -8.99
C TYR A 491 4.22 -6.79 -8.15
N PHE A 492 3.38 -7.64 -8.76
CA PHE A 492 2.69 -8.72 -8.04
C PHE A 492 3.46 -10.04 -8.00
N LEU A 493 4.58 -10.16 -8.71
CA LEU A 493 5.35 -11.40 -8.77
C LEU A 493 5.81 -11.89 -7.38
N GLY A 494 6.10 -10.97 -6.46
CA GLY A 494 6.48 -11.29 -5.08
C GLY A 494 5.41 -12.07 -4.30
N GLU A 495 4.13 -11.88 -4.60
CA GLU A 495 3.03 -12.63 -3.96
C GLU A 495 3.04 -14.11 -4.37
N LYS A 496 3.20 -14.39 -5.67
CA LYS A 496 3.21 -15.76 -6.23
C LYS A 496 4.41 -16.59 -5.77
N MET A 497 5.46 -15.92 -5.32
CA MET A 497 6.73 -16.51 -4.89
C MET A 497 6.73 -17.03 -3.45
N HIS A 498 5.70 -16.73 -2.64
CA HIS A 498 5.61 -17.22 -1.26
C HIS A 498 5.27 -18.73 -1.15
N GLY A 499 4.84 -19.39 -2.24
CA GLY A 499 4.53 -20.83 -2.27
C GLY A 499 5.49 -21.70 -3.09
N ALA A 500 6.45 -21.11 -3.82
CA ALA A 500 7.33 -21.85 -4.72
C ALA A 500 8.75 -21.28 -4.69
N ASN A 501 9.73 -22.05 -4.18
CA ASN A 501 11.20 -21.97 -4.38
C ASN A 501 11.80 -20.60 -4.75
N ALA A 502 11.33 -19.50 -4.16
CA ALA A 502 11.83 -18.18 -4.49
C ALA A 502 13.18 -17.97 -3.83
N GLY A 503 14.19 -17.66 -4.65
CA GLY A 503 15.51 -17.27 -4.16
C GLY A 503 15.39 -16.10 -3.20
N ILE A 504 16.11 -16.18 -2.08
CA ILE A 504 16.17 -15.16 -1.02
C ILE A 504 16.51 -13.75 -1.53
N PHE A 505 17.30 -13.63 -2.60
CA PHE A 505 17.53 -12.36 -3.28
C PHE A 505 16.21 -11.73 -3.75
N THR A 506 15.41 -12.49 -4.50
CA THR A 506 14.11 -12.05 -5.02
C THR A 506 13.14 -11.75 -3.89
N ALA A 507 13.13 -12.59 -2.85
CA ALA A 507 12.27 -12.37 -1.68
C ALA A 507 12.60 -11.06 -0.93
N ASN A 508 13.90 -10.73 -0.76
CA ASN A 508 14.30 -9.44 -0.19
C ASN A 508 14.03 -8.26 -1.14
N MET A 509 14.21 -8.45 -2.44
CA MET A 509 13.89 -7.43 -3.46
C MET A 509 12.42 -6.99 -3.36
N TYR A 510 11.50 -7.93 -3.14
CA TYR A 510 10.07 -7.66 -2.95
C TYR A 510 9.68 -7.15 -1.55
N LEU A 511 10.64 -6.88 -0.65
CA LEU A 511 10.38 -6.05 0.55
C LEU A 511 10.25 -4.56 0.21
N ALA A 512 10.68 -4.17 -1.00
CA ALA A 512 10.56 -2.82 -1.54
C ALA A 512 9.99 -2.87 -2.97
N GLU A 513 8.83 -3.52 -3.11
CA GLU A 513 8.11 -3.69 -4.36
C GLU A 513 7.87 -2.37 -5.12
N ASP A 514 7.68 -1.27 -4.38
CA ASP A 514 7.44 0.06 -4.94
C ASP A 514 8.65 0.52 -5.78
N ARG A 515 9.87 0.14 -5.38
CA ARG A 515 11.11 0.45 -6.13
C ARG A 515 11.17 -0.29 -7.45
N ILE A 516 10.75 -1.56 -7.45
CA ILE A 516 10.65 -2.38 -8.65
C ILE A 516 9.63 -1.75 -9.60
N LEU A 517 8.46 -1.37 -9.08
CA LEU A 517 7.42 -0.73 -9.86
C LEU A 517 7.91 0.57 -10.52
N CYS A 518 8.63 1.42 -9.78
CA CYS A 518 9.23 2.64 -10.32
C CYS A 518 10.16 2.34 -11.50
N PHE A 519 11.04 1.34 -11.36
CA PHE A 519 11.97 0.95 -12.43
C PHE A 519 11.24 0.38 -13.65
N GLU A 520 10.24 -0.50 -13.44
CA GLU A 520 9.50 -1.13 -14.53
C GLU A 520 8.62 -0.14 -15.30
N ILE A 521 8.09 0.91 -14.65
CA ILE A 521 7.35 1.98 -15.34
C ILE A 521 8.27 2.76 -16.29
N VAL A 522 9.45 3.18 -15.83
CA VAL A 522 10.39 3.97 -16.65
C VAL A 522 11.07 3.12 -17.72
N SER A 523 11.37 1.85 -17.44
CA SER A 523 11.97 0.93 -18.41
C SER A 523 10.96 0.23 -19.32
N LYS A 524 9.67 0.56 -19.22
CA LYS A 524 8.59 -0.05 -20.00
C LYS A 524 8.87 0.07 -21.50
N ARG A 525 8.81 -1.08 -22.18
CA ARG A 525 9.13 -1.19 -23.61
C ARG A 525 8.23 -0.29 -24.45
N LYS A 526 8.82 0.41 -25.43
CA LYS A 526 8.09 1.31 -26.35
C LYS A 526 7.21 2.36 -25.63
N CYS A 527 7.60 2.75 -24.44
CA CYS A 527 6.94 3.78 -23.63
C CYS A 527 7.99 4.79 -23.15
N ARG A 528 7.54 5.98 -22.73
CA ARG A 528 8.41 7.08 -22.26
C ARG A 528 7.94 7.70 -20.94
N TRP A 529 7.45 6.86 -20.03
CA TRP A 529 6.87 7.30 -18.77
C TRP A 529 7.93 7.88 -17.83
N LEU A 530 7.57 8.97 -17.16
CA LEU A 530 8.41 9.68 -16.18
C LEU A 530 7.79 9.60 -14.79
N LEU A 531 8.63 9.68 -13.76
CA LEU A 531 8.22 9.76 -12.36
C LEU A 531 8.49 11.17 -11.81
N GLN A 532 7.59 11.69 -10.99
CA GLN A 532 7.68 13.06 -10.46
C GLN A 532 7.49 13.16 -8.95
N TYR A 533 8.23 14.08 -8.34
CA TYR A 533 8.04 14.47 -6.96
C TYR A 533 7.26 15.78 -6.88
N VAL A 534 6.16 15.79 -6.13
CA VAL A 534 5.24 16.93 -6.03
C VAL A 534 5.33 17.53 -4.63
N LYS A 535 6.23 18.50 -4.43
CA LYS A 535 6.43 19.15 -3.11
C LYS A 535 5.17 19.85 -2.57
N SER A 536 4.24 20.30 -3.44
CA SER A 536 2.95 20.88 -2.99
C SER A 536 2.00 19.85 -2.37
N SER A 537 2.25 18.56 -2.59
CA SER A 537 1.44 17.48 -2.05
C SER A 537 2.11 16.92 -0.80
N THR A 538 1.35 16.76 0.29
CA THR A 538 1.88 16.33 1.59
C THR A 538 1.02 15.22 2.19
N GLY A 539 1.66 14.20 2.77
CA GLY A 539 1.02 13.15 3.55
C GLY A 539 1.69 13.03 4.91
N GLU A 540 0.95 13.25 5.99
CA GLU A 540 1.47 13.11 7.35
C GLU A 540 1.30 11.66 7.81
N THR A 541 2.34 11.05 8.38
CA THR A 541 2.33 9.67 8.88
C THR A 541 2.99 9.56 10.26
N ASP A 542 2.61 8.54 11.02
CA ASP A 542 3.21 8.23 12.31
C ASP A 542 4.54 7.47 12.09
N VAL A 543 5.49 7.64 13.00
CA VAL A 543 6.81 6.99 12.94
C VAL A 543 7.08 6.24 14.25
N PRO A 544 7.91 5.17 14.23
CA PRO A 544 8.26 4.44 15.43
C PRO A 544 8.89 5.37 16.48
N ASP A 545 8.37 5.32 17.70
CA ASP A 545 8.92 6.03 18.86
C ASP A 545 9.71 5.09 19.79
N GLN A 546 9.72 3.78 19.50
CA GLN A 546 10.48 2.77 20.22
C GLN A 546 11.58 2.14 19.36
N MET A 547 12.73 1.87 19.99
CA MET A 547 13.91 1.34 19.29
C MET A 547 13.66 -0.03 18.63
N ALA A 548 12.91 -0.92 19.28
CA ALA A 548 12.63 -2.25 18.72
C ALA A 548 11.81 -2.17 17.42
N GLU A 549 10.77 -1.34 17.39
CA GLU A 549 9.96 -1.10 16.18
C GLU A 549 10.77 -0.37 15.10
N PHE A 550 11.60 0.60 15.51
CA PHE A 550 12.49 1.34 14.64
C PHE A 550 13.51 0.41 13.94
N ILE A 551 14.15 -0.51 14.66
CA ILE A 551 15.07 -1.51 14.09
C ILE A 551 14.36 -2.40 13.08
N LEU A 552 13.15 -2.87 13.39
CA LEU A 552 12.37 -3.74 12.50
C LEU A 552 11.93 -3.01 11.22
N GLN A 553 11.50 -1.76 11.33
CA GLN A 553 11.21 -0.91 10.17
C GLN A 553 12.46 -0.76 9.29
N ARG A 554 13.61 -0.46 9.91
CA ARG A 554 14.87 -0.19 9.21
C ARG A 554 15.44 -1.42 8.54
N ARG A 555 15.32 -2.61 9.13
CA ARG A 555 15.65 -3.87 8.46
C ARG A 555 14.95 -3.98 7.11
N ARG A 556 13.62 -3.80 7.10
CA ARG A 556 12.80 -3.92 5.89
C ARG A 556 13.26 -2.92 4.83
N TRP A 557 13.45 -1.68 5.23
CA TRP A 557 13.80 -0.59 4.32
C TRP A 557 15.21 -0.72 3.76
N LEU A 558 16.20 -1.07 4.59
CA LEU A 558 17.59 -1.22 4.16
C LEU A 558 17.76 -2.44 3.26
N ASN A 559 17.25 -3.61 3.66
CA ASN A 559 17.33 -4.81 2.83
C ASN A 559 16.57 -4.63 1.52
N GLY A 560 15.30 -4.22 1.59
CA GLY A 560 14.49 -3.98 0.39
C GLY A 560 15.12 -2.97 -0.57
N SER A 561 15.65 -1.86 -0.04
CA SER A 561 16.32 -0.85 -0.88
C SER A 561 17.61 -1.37 -1.51
N PHE A 562 18.43 -2.12 -0.77
CA PHE A 562 19.68 -2.68 -1.28
C PHE A 562 19.42 -3.67 -2.43
N PHE A 563 18.56 -4.66 -2.22
CA PHE A 563 18.30 -5.69 -3.24
C PHE A 563 17.56 -5.12 -4.46
N ALA A 564 16.64 -4.15 -4.27
CA ALA A 564 16.00 -3.46 -5.39
C ALA A 564 16.98 -2.55 -6.17
N ALA A 565 17.93 -1.91 -5.50
CA ALA A 565 18.98 -1.13 -6.17
C ALA A 565 19.88 -2.03 -7.02
N VAL A 566 20.32 -3.18 -6.49
CA VAL A 566 21.09 -4.18 -7.27
C VAL A 566 20.28 -4.67 -8.48
N TYR A 567 18.97 -4.91 -8.32
CA TYR A 567 18.10 -5.25 -9.45
C TYR A 567 18.07 -4.16 -10.52
N ALA A 568 17.82 -2.90 -10.14
CA ALA A 568 17.76 -1.78 -11.09
C ALA A 568 19.12 -1.57 -11.80
N ILE A 569 20.24 -1.70 -11.08
CA ILE A 569 21.60 -1.55 -11.62
C ILE A 569 21.93 -2.70 -12.57
N THR A 570 21.60 -3.94 -12.24
CA THR A 570 21.86 -5.09 -13.13
C THR A 570 20.99 -5.07 -14.39
N HIS A 571 19.80 -4.47 -14.30
CA HIS A 571 18.84 -4.39 -15.41
C HIS A 571 18.83 -3.03 -16.12
N PHE A 572 19.77 -2.12 -15.84
CA PHE A 572 19.80 -0.76 -16.40
C PHE A 572 19.68 -0.73 -17.94
N TYR A 573 20.21 -1.75 -18.63
CA TYR A 573 20.15 -1.90 -20.09
C TYR A 573 18.71 -1.90 -20.63
N GLN A 574 17.71 -2.24 -19.81
CA GLN A 574 16.30 -2.21 -20.17
C GLN A 574 15.82 -0.80 -20.53
N ILE A 575 16.47 0.26 -20.05
CA ILE A 575 16.13 1.64 -20.42
C ILE A 575 16.28 1.87 -21.93
N PHE A 576 17.21 1.19 -22.61
CA PHE A 576 17.40 1.35 -24.04
C PHE A 576 16.24 0.80 -24.88
N ARG A 577 15.40 -0.09 -24.33
CA ARG A 577 14.19 -0.63 -24.96
C ARG A 577 12.96 0.30 -24.87
N SER A 578 13.08 1.41 -24.14
CA SER A 578 12.05 2.44 -23.99
C SER A 578 12.09 3.45 -25.16
N ASP A 579 11.02 4.22 -25.34
CA ASP A 579 10.89 5.27 -26.37
C ASP A 579 11.30 6.67 -25.84
N HIS A 580 12.07 6.70 -24.74
CA HIS A 580 12.69 7.92 -24.27
C HIS A 580 13.63 8.53 -25.32
N SER A 581 13.70 9.86 -25.37
CA SER A 581 14.65 10.56 -26.25
C SER A 581 16.10 10.22 -25.86
N PHE A 582 17.03 10.39 -26.81
CA PHE A 582 18.46 10.15 -26.57
C PHE A 582 18.98 10.91 -25.35
N ILE A 583 18.66 12.21 -25.25
CA ILE A 583 19.04 13.06 -24.10
C ILE A 583 18.45 12.51 -22.80
N ARG A 584 17.18 12.08 -22.79
CA ARG A 584 16.55 11.51 -21.59
C ARG A 584 17.23 10.21 -21.16
N LYS A 585 17.54 9.32 -22.11
CA LYS A 585 18.27 8.07 -21.82
C LYS A 585 19.66 8.36 -21.24
N PHE A 586 20.39 9.33 -21.81
CA PHE A 586 21.68 9.77 -21.29
C PHE A 586 21.58 10.32 -19.85
N MET A 587 20.59 11.17 -19.58
CA MET A 587 20.32 11.70 -18.24
C MET A 587 20.01 10.58 -17.24
N LEU A 588 19.15 9.62 -17.59
CA LEU A 588 18.86 8.46 -16.74
C LEU A 588 20.13 7.63 -16.46
N MET A 589 21.03 7.48 -17.44
CA MET A 589 22.31 6.79 -17.23
C MET A 589 23.20 7.49 -16.20
N ILE A 590 23.24 8.83 -16.20
CA ILE A 590 23.96 9.61 -15.17
C ILE A 590 23.37 9.31 -13.79
N GLU A 591 22.05 9.28 -13.68
CA GLU A 591 21.38 8.94 -12.42
C GLU A 591 21.74 7.53 -11.94
N PHE A 592 21.74 6.52 -12.83
CA PHE A 592 22.15 5.15 -12.45
C PHE A 592 23.60 5.07 -11.99
N VAL A 593 24.52 5.83 -12.61
CA VAL A 593 25.92 5.93 -12.15
C VAL A 593 25.97 6.54 -10.76
N TYR A 594 25.25 7.64 -10.54
CA TYR A 594 25.16 8.27 -9.23
C TYR A 594 24.61 7.33 -8.15
N GLN A 595 23.51 6.61 -8.44
CA GLN A 595 22.92 5.64 -7.51
C GLN A 595 23.87 4.46 -7.23
N THR A 596 24.66 4.03 -8.23
CA THR A 596 25.68 3.00 -8.05
C THR A 596 26.78 3.45 -7.11
N ILE A 597 27.30 4.68 -7.28
CA ILE A 597 28.31 5.26 -6.39
C ILE A 597 27.76 5.40 -4.97
N ALA A 598 26.53 5.92 -4.82
CA ALA A 598 25.88 6.05 -3.52
C ALA A 598 25.71 4.69 -2.81
N MET A 599 25.34 3.65 -3.56
CA MET A 599 25.22 2.28 -3.04
C MET A 599 26.58 1.72 -2.59
N ILE A 600 27.66 1.97 -3.32
CA ILE A 600 29.03 1.58 -2.93
C ILE A 600 29.42 2.27 -1.62
N PHE A 601 29.16 3.57 -1.49
CA PHE A 601 29.42 4.31 -0.24
C PHE A 601 28.63 3.74 0.94
N ALA A 602 27.36 3.36 0.73
CA ALA A 602 26.55 2.72 1.75
C ALA A 602 27.07 1.32 2.12
N TRP A 603 27.56 0.54 1.14
CA TRP A 603 28.13 -0.80 1.36
C TRP A 603 29.37 -0.76 2.26
N PHE A 604 30.24 0.24 2.08
CA PHE A 604 31.44 0.45 2.88
C PHE A 604 31.23 1.37 4.10
N GLY A 605 29.98 1.69 4.45
CA GLY A 605 29.66 2.69 5.47
C GLY A 605 30.30 2.42 6.85
N ILE A 606 30.33 1.16 7.29
CA ILE A 606 30.92 0.78 8.59
C ILE A 606 32.44 0.93 8.56
N GLY A 607 33.10 0.44 7.50
CA GLY A 607 34.54 0.59 7.31
C GLY A 607 34.95 2.06 7.24
N ASN A 608 34.22 2.86 6.46
CA ASN A 608 34.44 4.31 6.36
C ASN A 608 34.31 5.00 7.72
N PHE A 609 33.26 4.69 8.48
CA PHE A 609 33.06 5.31 9.79
C PHE A 609 34.14 4.89 10.80
N PHE A 610 34.55 3.61 10.81
CA PHE A 610 35.67 3.13 11.61
C PHE A 610 37.00 3.83 11.26
N LEU A 611 37.31 3.97 9.96
CA LEU A 611 38.51 4.64 9.49
C LEU A 611 38.56 6.11 9.91
N VAL A 612 37.45 6.84 9.73
CA VAL A 612 37.33 8.23 10.19
C VAL A 612 37.56 8.32 11.71
N PHE A 613 36.96 7.40 12.48
CA PHE A 613 37.12 7.34 13.92
C PHE A 613 38.59 7.08 14.33
N HIS A 614 39.22 6.05 13.75
CA HIS A 614 40.58 5.63 14.09
C HIS A 614 41.61 6.72 13.73
N ILE A 615 41.52 7.28 12.52
CA ILE A 615 42.46 8.31 12.04
C ILE A 615 42.35 9.57 12.89
N LEU A 616 41.13 10.06 13.15
CA LEU A 616 40.93 11.28 13.94
C LEU A 616 41.40 11.11 15.39
N THR A 617 41.14 9.94 15.97
CA THR A 617 41.54 9.59 17.33
C THR A 617 43.05 9.46 17.48
N THR A 618 43.71 8.82 16.51
CA THR A 618 45.17 8.69 16.46
C THR A 618 45.82 10.06 16.30
N TYR A 619 45.28 10.91 15.43
CA TYR A 619 45.76 12.27 15.23
C TYR A 619 45.66 13.11 16.52
N LEU A 620 44.55 12.98 17.27
CA LEU A 620 44.36 13.67 18.55
C LEU A 620 45.37 13.27 19.62
N GLY A 621 45.94 12.06 19.52
CA GLY A 621 47.02 11.58 20.37
C GLY A 621 48.41 12.15 20.05
N SER A 622 48.56 12.96 19.00
CA SER A 622 49.86 13.59 18.70
C SER A 622 50.34 14.50 19.84
N ASP A 623 51.67 14.62 19.98
CA ASP A 623 52.31 15.30 21.13
C ASP A 623 51.96 16.80 21.20
N ASN A 624 51.55 17.41 20.08
CA ASN A 624 51.11 18.81 19.99
C ASN A 624 49.63 19.02 20.39
N LEU A 625 48.85 17.96 20.56
CA LEU A 625 47.41 18.02 20.88
C LEU A 625 47.15 17.57 22.32
N LEU A 626 46.53 16.40 22.53
CA LEU A 626 46.28 15.86 23.87
C LEU A 626 47.42 14.97 24.39
N GLY A 627 48.47 14.75 23.57
CA GLY A 627 49.64 13.96 23.91
C GLY A 627 49.28 12.59 24.48
N THR A 628 49.95 12.18 25.56
CA THR A 628 49.76 10.87 26.19
C THR A 628 48.31 10.61 26.62
N ALA A 629 47.59 11.62 27.10
CA ALA A 629 46.19 11.46 27.50
C ALA A 629 45.29 11.14 26.30
N GLY A 630 45.54 11.79 25.15
CA GLY A 630 44.85 11.50 23.89
C GLY A 630 45.12 10.08 23.38
N LYS A 631 46.39 9.63 23.44
CA LYS A 631 46.78 8.25 23.06
C LYS A 631 46.04 7.20 23.90
N VAL A 632 46.01 7.37 25.23
CA VAL A 632 45.33 6.43 26.14
C VAL A 632 43.81 6.40 25.88
N LEU A 633 43.18 7.58 25.80
CA LEU A 633 41.74 7.67 25.51
C LEU A 633 41.39 7.04 24.17
N GLY A 634 42.24 7.25 23.16
CA GLY A 634 42.04 6.69 21.83
C GLY A 634 42.04 5.17 21.81
N ILE A 635 43.05 4.56 22.44
CA ILE A 635 43.14 3.10 22.57
C ILE A 635 41.91 2.55 23.32
N VAL A 636 41.52 3.18 24.42
CA VAL A 636 40.35 2.74 25.21
C VAL A 636 39.07 2.81 24.38
N PHE A 637 38.81 3.93 23.70
CA PHE A 637 37.60 4.07 22.88
C PHE A 637 37.61 3.15 21.66
N GLU A 638 38.77 2.86 21.07
CA GLU A 638 38.88 1.92 19.97
C GLU A 638 38.55 0.48 20.39
N TRP A 639 39.07 0.01 21.53
CA TRP A 639 38.68 -1.29 22.07
C TRP A 639 37.21 -1.36 22.43
N LEU A 640 36.65 -0.30 23.04
CA LEU A 640 35.22 -0.23 23.33
C LEU A 640 34.36 -0.17 22.07
N TYR A 641 34.82 0.52 21.03
CA TYR A 641 34.17 0.56 19.71
C TYR A 641 34.09 -0.86 19.14
N LEU A 642 35.22 -1.57 19.06
CA LEU A 642 35.29 -2.92 18.49
C LEU A 642 34.45 -3.90 19.32
N ALA A 643 34.53 -3.83 20.66
CA ALA A 643 33.72 -4.67 21.54
C ALA A 643 32.22 -4.42 21.36
N THR A 644 31.80 -3.17 21.21
CA THR A 644 30.40 -2.80 20.96
C THR A 644 29.94 -3.27 19.57
N LEU A 645 30.80 -3.16 18.56
CA LEU A 645 30.54 -3.64 17.21
C LEU A 645 30.31 -5.17 17.21
N VAL A 646 31.21 -5.93 17.84
CA VAL A 646 31.09 -7.39 18.00
C VAL A 646 29.82 -7.74 18.77
N THR A 647 29.52 -7.03 19.86
CA THR A 647 28.29 -7.22 20.63
C THR A 647 27.05 -7.02 19.76
N CYS A 648 27.07 -6.02 18.86
CA CYS A 648 25.99 -5.77 17.92
C CYS A 648 25.79 -6.95 16.96
N PHE A 649 26.87 -7.50 16.39
CA PHE A 649 26.80 -8.70 15.54
C PHE A 649 26.22 -9.91 16.29
N VAL A 650 26.67 -10.16 17.52
CA VAL A 650 26.17 -11.28 18.35
C VAL A 650 24.67 -11.12 18.63
N LEU A 651 24.24 -9.92 19.04
CA LEU A 651 22.83 -9.64 19.33
C LEU A 651 21.96 -9.70 18.07
N ALA A 652 22.45 -9.19 16.94
CA ALA A 652 21.72 -9.18 15.67
C ALA A 652 21.51 -10.59 15.07
N LEU A 653 22.41 -11.53 15.35
CA LEU A 653 22.30 -12.92 14.89
C LEU A 653 21.49 -13.81 15.84
N GLY A 654 21.54 -13.54 17.16
CA GLY A 654 20.97 -14.41 18.18
C GLY A 654 19.61 -13.99 18.73
N ASN A 655 19.29 -12.69 18.75
CA ASN A 655 18.16 -12.17 19.53
C ASN A 655 17.22 -11.26 18.72
N ARG A 656 15.91 -11.34 19.00
CA ARG A 656 14.93 -10.37 18.49
C ARG A 656 15.02 -9.04 19.26
N PRO A 657 14.93 -7.87 18.61
CA PRO A 657 15.05 -6.55 19.24
C PRO A 657 14.08 -6.31 20.40
N GLY A 658 12.88 -6.89 20.32
CA GLY A 658 11.89 -6.79 21.40
C GLY A 658 12.34 -7.44 22.71
N GLY A 659 13.16 -8.50 22.66
CA GLY A 659 13.68 -9.19 23.84
C GLY A 659 14.96 -8.55 24.42
N SER A 660 15.75 -7.87 23.58
CA SER A 660 17.04 -7.28 23.95
C SER A 660 17.07 -5.75 23.86
N ASN A 661 15.90 -5.09 23.91
CA ASN A 661 15.76 -3.64 23.73
C ASN A 661 16.69 -2.82 24.65
N LYS A 662 16.89 -3.26 25.90
CA LYS A 662 17.82 -2.60 26.84
C LYS A 662 19.26 -2.56 26.32
N PHE A 663 19.76 -3.68 25.77
CA PHE A 663 21.10 -3.74 25.20
C PHE A 663 21.23 -2.85 23.96
N TYR A 664 20.21 -2.83 23.10
CA TYR A 664 20.19 -1.91 21.96
C TYR A 664 20.22 -0.45 22.39
N MET A 665 19.46 -0.06 23.42
CA MET A 665 19.52 1.30 23.97
C MET A 665 20.88 1.63 24.59
N THR A 666 21.52 0.70 25.31
CA THR A 666 22.89 0.90 25.81
C THR A 666 23.88 1.16 24.68
N MET A 667 23.79 0.41 23.57
CA MET A 667 24.61 0.66 22.38
C MET A 667 24.32 2.04 21.77
N VAL A 668 23.06 2.45 21.69
CA VAL A 668 22.70 3.80 21.20
C VAL A 668 23.36 4.88 22.04
N TYR A 669 23.29 4.80 23.37
CA TYR A 669 23.96 5.76 24.24
C TYR A 669 25.47 5.77 24.05
N PHE A 670 26.11 4.60 23.92
CA PHE A 670 27.53 4.51 23.61
C PHE A 670 27.88 5.19 22.28
N TRP A 671 27.12 4.93 21.22
CA TRP A 671 27.32 5.54 19.91
C TRP A 671 27.14 7.06 19.91
N ILE A 672 26.21 7.58 20.73
CA ILE A 672 26.06 9.02 20.96
C ILE A 672 27.31 9.59 21.62
N VAL A 673 27.86 8.92 22.65
CA VAL A 673 29.11 9.36 23.30
C VAL A 673 30.28 9.38 22.33
N ILE A 674 30.42 8.34 21.49
CA ILE A 674 31.43 8.31 20.43
C ILE A 674 31.23 9.46 19.44
N MET A 675 30.00 9.78 19.06
CA MET A 675 29.74 10.92 18.17
C MET A 675 30.13 12.26 18.81
N ILE A 676 29.82 12.46 20.08
CA ILE A 676 30.21 13.66 20.83
C ILE A 676 31.73 13.76 20.90
N TYR A 677 32.42 12.65 21.18
CA TYR A 677 33.87 12.59 21.19
C TYR A 677 34.47 12.93 19.81
N LEU A 678 33.93 12.38 18.72
CA LEU A 678 34.39 12.70 17.36
C LEU A 678 34.11 14.16 16.98
N ALA A 679 32.95 14.70 17.36
CA ALA A 679 32.63 16.11 17.15
C ALA A 679 33.59 17.02 17.93
N PHE A 680 33.87 16.68 19.19
CA PHE A 680 34.87 17.38 20.00
C PHE A 680 36.27 17.30 19.35
N ALA A 681 36.71 16.10 18.95
CA ALA A 681 38.01 15.91 18.33
C ALA A 681 38.13 16.73 17.05
N ALA A 682 37.12 16.72 16.18
CA ALA A 682 37.10 17.49 14.94
C ALA A 682 37.19 19.00 15.20
N VAL A 683 36.39 19.53 16.12
CA VAL A 683 36.42 20.95 16.49
C VAL A 683 37.76 21.33 17.15
N PHE A 684 38.24 20.52 18.09
CA PHE A 684 39.49 20.78 18.81
C PHE A 684 40.70 20.79 17.87
N VAL A 685 40.80 19.80 16.98
CA VAL A 685 41.83 19.74 15.94
C VAL A 685 41.76 20.98 15.06
N THR A 686 40.56 21.34 14.58
CA THR A 686 40.38 22.51 13.71
C THR A 686 40.84 23.81 14.40
N VAL A 687 40.45 24.02 15.67
CA VAL A 687 40.85 25.21 16.44
C VAL A 687 42.36 25.24 16.66
N LYS A 688 42.97 24.09 16.99
CA LYS A 688 44.42 24.01 17.21
C LYS A 688 45.22 24.24 15.93
N SER A 689 44.80 23.66 14.81
CA SER A 689 45.39 23.93 13.50
C SER A 689 45.34 25.42 13.16
N ILE A 690 44.20 26.10 13.42
CA ILE A 690 44.07 27.54 13.19
C ILE A 690 44.98 28.34 14.15
N GLN A 691 45.07 27.96 15.42
CA GLN A 691 45.94 28.63 16.40
C GLN A 691 47.42 28.55 16.01
N GLU A 692 47.88 27.39 15.54
CA GLU A 692 49.26 27.20 15.05
C GLU A 692 49.53 28.08 13.82
N GLU A 693 48.59 28.15 12.89
CA GLU A 693 48.71 28.97 11.67
C GLU A 693 48.68 30.48 12.00
N VAL A 694 47.84 30.92 12.94
CA VAL A 694 47.81 32.32 13.42
C VAL A 694 49.08 32.70 14.18
N ALA A 695 49.63 31.79 14.99
CA ALA A 695 50.87 32.02 15.73
C ALA A 695 52.10 32.20 14.82
N SER A 696 52.07 31.63 13.61
CA SER A 696 53.12 31.82 12.60
C SER A 696 53.11 33.20 11.88
N ASN A 697 52.28 34.15 12.33
CA ASN A 697 52.27 35.57 11.93
C ASN A 697 52.19 35.85 10.41
N THR A 698 51.75 34.85 9.63
CA THR A 698 51.59 34.92 8.16
C THR A 698 50.15 34.70 7.73
N PHE A 699 49.17 34.86 8.64
CA PHE A 699 47.76 34.61 8.35
C PHE A 699 47.24 35.49 7.21
N SER A 700 47.27 34.94 5.99
CA SER A 700 46.58 35.43 4.82
C SER A 700 45.46 34.46 4.52
N VAL A 701 44.27 34.98 4.18
CA VAL A 701 43.12 34.16 3.79
C VAL A 701 43.46 33.21 2.63
N SER A 702 44.46 33.55 1.80
CA SER A 702 44.96 32.66 0.74
C SER A 702 45.68 31.40 1.25
N GLN A 703 46.28 31.41 2.44
CA GLN A 703 46.97 30.23 3.00
C GLN A 703 46.00 29.15 3.50
N LEU A 704 44.79 29.54 3.94
CA LEU A 704 43.69 28.60 4.26
C LEU A 704 43.26 27.78 3.04
N PHE A 705 43.45 28.32 1.82
CA PHE A 705 43.24 27.60 0.55
C PHE A 705 44.48 26.84 0.07
N THR A 706 45.64 27.04 0.71
CA THR A 706 46.92 26.43 0.32
C THR A 706 47.19 25.14 1.10
N ASN A 707 46.73 25.05 2.35
CA ASN A 707 46.78 23.81 3.14
C ASN A 707 45.72 22.80 2.63
N LYS A 708 46.16 21.83 1.82
CA LYS A 708 45.28 20.83 1.17
C LYS A 708 44.41 20.04 2.16
N THR A 709 44.95 19.67 3.31
CA THR A 709 44.23 18.85 4.31
C THR A 709 43.14 19.67 4.98
N PHE A 710 43.48 20.87 5.43
CA PHE A 710 42.54 21.80 6.06
C PHE A 710 41.43 22.23 5.09
N PHE A 711 41.81 22.58 3.85
CA PHE A 711 40.86 22.95 2.80
C PHE A 711 39.91 21.80 2.45
N SER A 712 40.40 20.55 2.34
CA SER A 712 39.56 19.39 2.03
C SER A 712 38.52 19.10 3.11
N ILE A 713 38.88 19.27 4.39
CA ILE A 713 37.95 19.12 5.52
C ILE A 713 36.87 20.22 5.49
N ILE A 714 37.25 21.48 5.29
CA ILE A 714 36.29 22.59 5.18
C ILE A 714 35.35 22.39 4.00
N VAL A 715 35.89 22.03 2.83
CA VAL A 715 35.08 21.78 1.63
C VAL A 715 34.10 20.63 1.88
N SER A 716 34.53 19.54 2.49
CA SER A 716 33.64 18.40 2.78
C SER A 716 32.57 18.72 3.82
N LEU A 717 32.94 19.35 4.94
CA LEU A 717 31.97 19.71 6.00
C LEU A 717 31.01 20.81 5.54
N GLY A 718 31.52 21.81 4.82
CA GLY A 718 30.73 22.89 4.23
C GLY A 718 29.78 22.36 3.17
N SER A 719 30.27 21.55 2.22
CA SER A 719 29.43 20.96 1.18
C SER A 719 28.37 19.99 1.70
N THR A 720 28.55 19.45 2.91
CA THR A 720 27.54 18.59 3.53
C THR A 720 26.57 19.44 4.37
N TYR A 721 27.03 20.07 5.45
CA TYR A 721 26.14 20.69 6.44
C TYR A 721 25.67 22.09 6.08
N VAL A 722 26.56 22.94 5.54
CA VAL A 722 26.17 24.28 5.09
C VAL A 722 25.21 24.16 3.91
N MET A 723 25.45 23.20 3.01
CA MET A 723 24.56 22.92 1.88
C MET A 723 23.18 22.44 2.35
N TRP A 724 23.10 21.55 3.34
CA TRP A 724 21.80 21.16 3.93
C TRP A 724 21.05 22.37 4.48
N PHE A 725 21.75 23.25 5.20
CA PHE A 725 21.17 24.48 5.73
C PHE A 725 20.66 25.38 4.60
N VAL A 726 21.52 25.72 3.64
CA VAL A 726 21.19 26.58 2.49
C VAL A 726 20.04 26.00 1.66
N ALA A 727 20.10 24.71 1.32
CA ALA A 727 19.03 24.02 0.59
C ALA A 727 17.70 24.11 1.33
N SER A 728 17.69 23.92 2.64
CA SER A 728 16.47 24.00 3.46
C SER A 728 15.84 25.39 3.46
N PHE A 729 16.66 26.45 3.46
CA PHE A 729 16.17 27.82 3.32
C PHE A 729 15.63 28.12 1.91
N ILE A 730 16.33 27.67 0.86
CA ILE A 730 15.87 27.85 -0.53
C ILE A 730 14.55 27.09 -0.75
N PHE A 731 14.39 25.92 -0.15
CA PHE A 731 13.14 25.16 -0.16
C PHE A 731 12.08 25.73 0.80
N LEU A 732 12.34 26.82 1.54
CA LEU A 732 11.41 27.46 2.47
C LEU A 732 10.91 26.51 3.59
N ASP A 733 11.75 25.57 4.03
CA ASP A 733 11.43 24.65 5.13
C ASP A 733 12.65 24.41 6.04
N PRO A 734 13.17 25.43 6.75
CA PRO A 734 14.40 25.32 7.53
C PRO A 734 14.23 24.68 8.92
N TRP A 735 13.01 24.42 9.37
CA TRP A 735 12.72 24.12 10.79
C TRP A 735 13.38 22.85 11.32
N HIS A 736 13.58 21.84 10.47
CA HIS A 736 14.24 20.60 10.84
C HIS A 736 15.72 20.81 11.19
N MET A 737 16.39 21.83 10.62
CA MET A 737 17.76 22.20 10.97
C MET A 737 17.89 22.72 12.42
N PHE A 738 16.83 23.35 12.95
CA PHE A 738 16.85 23.89 14.32
C PHE A 738 16.31 22.91 15.36
N THR A 739 15.39 22.03 14.95
CA THR A 739 14.65 21.19 15.89
C THR A 739 15.15 19.75 15.97
N SER A 740 15.76 19.23 14.89
CA SER A 740 16.08 17.80 14.74
C SER A 740 17.54 17.51 14.34
N PHE A 741 18.29 18.53 13.91
CA PHE A 741 19.66 18.38 13.39
C PHE A 741 20.62 17.74 14.39
N ILE A 742 20.67 18.25 15.63
CA ILE A 742 21.60 17.75 16.64
C ILE A 742 21.29 16.28 16.96
N GLN A 743 20.01 15.94 17.13
CA GLN A 743 19.57 14.58 17.40
C GLN A 743 19.96 13.62 16.26
N TYR A 744 19.79 14.06 15.01
CA TYR A 744 20.18 13.28 13.83
C TYR A 744 21.71 13.04 13.77
N ILE A 745 22.52 14.09 13.98
CA ILE A 745 23.98 13.97 14.00
C ILE A 745 24.42 13.00 15.09
N LEU A 746 23.90 13.14 16.31
CA LEU A 746 24.22 12.23 17.43
C LEU A 746 23.81 10.78 17.18
N LEU A 747 22.72 10.54 16.45
CA LEU A 747 22.27 9.20 16.10
C LEU A 747 22.97 8.62 14.87
N THR A 748 23.73 9.40 14.10
CA THR A 748 24.37 8.94 12.85
C THR A 748 25.18 7.65 13.02
N PRO A 749 26.00 7.45 14.08
CA PRO A 749 26.73 6.19 14.25
C PRO A 749 25.81 5.00 14.58
N THR A 750 24.66 5.24 15.22
CA THR A 750 23.63 4.21 15.42
C THR A 750 23.05 3.77 14.07
N TYR A 751 22.78 4.71 13.16
CA TYR A 751 22.29 4.39 11.82
C TYR A 751 23.32 3.57 11.02
N ILE A 752 24.59 3.97 11.09
CA ILE A 752 25.66 3.30 10.33
C ILE A 752 25.99 1.92 10.91
N ASN A 753 26.17 1.80 12.22
CA ASN A 753 26.65 0.57 12.84
C ASN A 753 25.49 -0.34 13.27
N VAL A 754 24.56 0.14 14.09
CA VAL A 754 23.52 -0.74 14.68
C VAL A 754 22.50 -1.17 13.64
N LEU A 755 21.93 -0.23 12.89
CA LEU A 755 20.83 -0.53 11.96
C LEU A 755 21.30 -1.34 10.76
N ASN A 756 22.45 -1.00 10.17
CA ASN A 756 22.99 -1.78 9.04
C ASN A 756 23.41 -3.19 9.46
N ILE A 757 24.13 -3.35 10.58
CA ILE A 757 24.51 -4.68 11.08
C ILE A 757 23.25 -5.52 11.29
N TYR A 758 22.25 -4.96 11.97
CA TYR A 758 21.01 -5.69 12.19
C TYR A 758 20.30 -6.06 10.89
N ALA A 759 20.24 -5.13 9.92
CA ALA A 759 19.60 -5.37 8.63
C ALA A 759 20.27 -6.50 7.84
N PHE A 760 21.60 -6.42 7.64
CA PHE A 760 22.35 -7.42 6.89
C PHE A 760 22.38 -8.78 7.59
N CYS A 761 22.51 -8.80 8.92
CA CYS A 761 22.41 -10.03 9.73
C CYS A 761 21.00 -10.65 9.70
N ASN A 762 19.98 -9.91 9.27
CA ASN A 762 18.59 -10.40 9.21
C ASN A 762 18.03 -10.45 7.78
N THR A 763 18.87 -10.61 6.76
CA THR A 763 18.45 -10.81 5.35
C THR A 763 17.63 -12.09 5.12
N HIS A 764 17.81 -13.10 5.96
CA HIS A 764 16.96 -14.30 5.99
C HIS A 764 15.52 -14.04 6.48
N ASP A 765 15.28 -12.96 7.23
CA ASP A 765 13.98 -12.66 7.80
C ASP A 765 13.16 -11.78 6.85
N ILE A 766 12.33 -12.45 6.03
CA ILE A 766 11.44 -11.84 5.04
C ILE A 766 10.05 -11.56 5.64
N THR A 767 9.89 -11.70 6.97
CA THR A 767 8.60 -11.44 7.60
C THR A 767 8.23 -9.96 7.51
N TRP A 768 6.94 -9.72 7.26
CA TRP A 768 6.39 -8.36 7.17
C TRP A 768 6.15 -7.73 8.55
N GLY A 769 6.37 -8.44 9.66
CA GLY A 769 6.20 -7.94 11.02
C GLY A 769 4.76 -7.93 11.54
N THR A 770 3.79 -8.47 10.79
CA THR A 770 2.42 -8.71 11.24
C THR A 770 2.27 -10.14 11.76
N LYS A 771 1.68 -10.27 12.96
CA LYS A 771 1.51 -11.54 13.68
C LYS A 771 0.38 -12.38 13.09
N GLY A 772 0.70 -13.64 12.77
CA GLY A 772 -0.15 -14.85 12.74
C GLY A 772 -1.47 -14.84 11.96
N ASP A 773 -1.82 -15.94 11.32
CA ASP A 773 -3.18 -16.16 10.83
C ASP A 773 -4.12 -16.50 12.00
N ASP A 774 -5.03 -15.59 12.35
CA ASP A 774 -6.14 -15.91 13.25
C ASP A 774 -7.29 -16.46 12.41
N LYS A 775 -7.94 -17.52 12.88
CA LYS A 775 -9.09 -18.12 12.19
C LYS A 775 -10.34 -17.25 12.42
N ALA A 776 -10.95 -16.75 11.35
CA ALA A 776 -12.21 -16.02 11.42
C ALA A 776 -13.36 -16.93 11.90
N GLU A 777 -14.36 -16.34 12.57
CA GLU A 777 -15.61 -17.03 12.93
C GLU A 777 -16.36 -17.46 11.65
N LYS A 778 -16.88 -18.70 11.61
CA LYS A 778 -17.51 -19.27 10.40
C LYS A 778 -18.80 -18.53 10.04
N LEU A 779 -18.93 -18.15 8.77
CA LEU A 779 -20.13 -17.50 8.22
C LEU A 779 -21.07 -18.54 7.59
N PRO A 780 -22.36 -18.25 7.41
CA PRO A 780 -23.28 -19.14 6.71
C PRO A 780 -22.96 -19.24 5.20
N SER A 781 -23.28 -20.39 4.60
CA SER A 781 -23.10 -20.71 3.18
C SER A 781 -24.40 -20.51 2.40
N ALA A 782 -24.29 -20.09 1.13
CA ALA A 782 -25.42 -19.88 0.21
C ALA A 782 -25.41 -20.96 -0.88
N HIS A 783 -26.49 -21.74 -1.00
CA HIS A 783 -26.64 -22.82 -1.98
C HIS A 783 -27.76 -22.53 -2.99
N LEU A 784 -27.58 -22.98 -4.23
CA LEU A 784 -28.52 -22.77 -5.34
C LEU A 784 -29.68 -23.77 -5.28
N LYS A 785 -30.92 -23.29 -5.36
CA LYS A 785 -32.13 -24.14 -5.52
C LYS A 785 -32.47 -24.35 -7.01
N PRO A 786 -33.34 -25.33 -7.37
CA PRO A 786 -33.74 -25.67 -8.75
C PRO A 786 -34.50 -24.58 -9.57
N GLY A 787 -34.32 -23.30 -9.27
CA GLY A 787 -34.90 -22.16 -10.00
C GLY A 787 -33.99 -20.93 -10.03
N GLY A 788 -32.69 -21.07 -9.74
CA GLY A 788 -31.71 -19.98 -9.82
C GLY A 788 -31.72 -18.97 -8.67
N LYS A 789 -32.54 -19.23 -7.65
CA LYS A 789 -32.63 -18.43 -6.41
C LYS A 789 -31.74 -19.03 -5.30
N VAL A 790 -31.21 -18.17 -4.44
CA VAL A 790 -30.33 -18.53 -3.32
C VAL A 790 -30.93 -18.09 -1.99
N ASP A 791 -30.90 -18.97 -0.99
CA ASP A 791 -31.34 -18.72 0.37
C ASP A 791 -30.33 -17.83 1.12
N VAL A 792 -30.73 -16.59 1.42
CA VAL A 792 -29.93 -15.63 2.19
C VAL A 792 -30.65 -15.30 3.50
N SER A 793 -29.98 -15.55 4.64
CA SER A 793 -30.44 -15.08 5.95
C SER A 793 -30.29 -13.55 6.05
N ILE A 794 -31.38 -12.80 6.16
CA ILE A 794 -31.42 -11.33 6.10
C ILE A 794 -32.18 -10.77 7.32
N PRO A 795 -31.80 -9.59 7.89
CA PRO A 795 -32.54 -8.96 8.98
C PRO A 795 -33.99 -8.61 8.60
N GLN A 796 -34.94 -8.79 9.54
CA GLN A 796 -36.39 -8.73 9.25
C GLN A 796 -37.04 -7.37 9.60
N ASP A 797 -36.57 -6.65 10.63
CA ASP A 797 -37.28 -5.51 11.23
C ASP A 797 -36.36 -4.30 11.57
N ASP A 798 -36.92 -3.09 11.60
CA ASP A 798 -36.28 -1.80 11.88
C ASP A 798 -35.57 -1.74 13.24
N GLY A 799 -36.13 -2.45 14.22
CA GLY A 799 -35.56 -2.59 15.55
C GLY A 799 -34.21 -3.31 15.54
N ASP A 800 -34.03 -4.30 14.67
CA ASP A 800 -32.80 -5.09 14.57
C ASP A 800 -31.69 -4.32 13.84
N LEU A 801 -32.02 -3.54 12.81
CA LEU A 801 -31.05 -2.67 12.10
C LEU A 801 -30.57 -1.53 12.99
N ASN A 802 -31.47 -0.88 13.73
CA ASN A 802 -31.09 0.18 14.67
C ASN A 802 -30.37 -0.39 15.91
N ALA A 803 -30.77 -1.57 16.41
CA ALA A 803 -30.08 -2.24 17.51
C ALA A 803 -28.68 -2.75 17.10
N GLN A 804 -28.49 -3.23 15.86
CA GLN A 804 -27.18 -3.58 15.33
C GLN A 804 -26.29 -2.34 15.15
N TYR A 805 -26.87 -1.24 14.63
CA TYR A 805 -26.17 0.05 14.54
C TYR A 805 -25.77 0.56 15.93
N ASP A 806 -26.67 0.52 16.91
CA ASP A 806 -26.41 0.95 18.28
C ASP A 806 -25.45 0.01 19.04
N ALA A 807 -25.49 -1.30 18.77
CA ALA A 807 -24.59 -2.29 19.37
C ALA A 807 -23.17 -2.23 18.80
N GLU A 808 -23.00 -2.02 17.49
CA GLU A 808 -21.69 -1.68 16.91
C GLU A 808 -21.22 -0.32 17.44
N CYS A 809 -22.14 0.63 17.70
CA CYS A 809 -21.84 1.88 18.40
C CYS A 809 -21.49 1.71 19.90
N ALA A 810 -21.77 0.57 20.53
CA ALA A 810 -21.44 0.32 21.93
C ALA A 810 -20.09 -0.42 22.11
N LYS A 811 -19.61 -1.13 21.08
CA LYS A 811 -18.40 -1.98 21.12
C LYS A 811 -17.08 -1.21 21.27
N PHE A 812 -17.07 0.12 21.20
CA PHE A 812 -15.88 0.96 21.48
C PHE A 812 -15.73 1.39 22.95
N ALA A 813 -16.59 0.93 23.85
CA ALA A 813 -16.58 1.34 25.26
C ALA A 813 -15.58 0.58 26.16
N THR A 814 -14.93 -0.51 25.71
CA THR A 814 -13.98 -1.30 26.55
C THR A 814 -12.75 -1.82 25.78
N LYS A 815 -11.69 -2.19 26.52
CA LYS A 815 -10.31 -2.40 26.04
C LYS A 815 -10.01 -3.89 25.78
N ALA A 816 -9.37 -4.22 24.65
CA ALA A 816 -9.14 -5.59 24.16
C ALA A 816 -7.88 -6.30 24.75
N PRO A 817 -7.90 -7.65 24.94
CA PRO A 817 -6.74 -8.46 25.34
C PRO A 817 -5.88 -8.92 24.15
N LYS A 818 -4.69 -9.47 24.43
CA LYS A 818 -3.60 -9.74 23.46
C LYS A 818 -3.28 -11.24 23.38
N GLU A 819 -3.24 -11.81 22.16
CA GLU A 819 -2.94 -13.24 21.91
C GLU A 819 -1.60 -13.49 21.18
N VAL A 820 -1.12 -14.74 21.25
CA VAL A 820 0.21 -15.25 20.87
C VAL A 820 0.08 -16.43 19.89
N SER A 821 0.97 -16.52 18.90
CA SER A 821 0.93 -17.47 17.77
C SER A 821 1.97 -18.61 17.85
N ASN A 822 1.66 -19.80 17.32
CA ASN A 822 2.58 -20.93 17.09
C ASN A 822 2.62 -21.33 15.59
N VAL A 823 3.76 -21.86 15.10
CA VAL A 823 3.97 -22.24 13.66
C VAL A 823 4.79 -23.54 13.51
N SER A 824 4.55 -24.34 12.46
CA SER A 824 5.57 -25.23 11.85
C SER A 824 5.27 -25.61 10.37
N GLU A 825 6.21 -25.26 9.49
CA GLU A 825 6.61 -25.79 8.15
C GLU A 825 7.81 -24.93 7.63
N GLU A 826 7.96 -23.74 8.23
CA GLU A 826 9.03 -22.74 8.03
C GLU A 826 10.47 -23.23 8.27
N GLU A 827 10.68 -24.32 9.01
CA GLU A 827 12.02 -24.73 9.48
C GLU A 827 12.96 -25.18 8.35
N LYS A 828 12.44 -25.85 7.30
CA LYS A 828 13.28 -26.29 6.16
C LYS A 828 13.71 -25.14 5.25
N GLN A 829 12.83 -24.16 5.04
CA GLN A 829 13.12 -22.95 4.27
C GLN A 829 14.03 -21.99 5.06
N ALA A 830 13.88 -21.97 6.40
CA ALA A 830 14.70 -21.16 7.29
C ALA A 830 16.20 -21.51 7.18
N ASP A 831 16.56 -22.78 7.02
CA ASP A 831 17.98 -23.18 6.98
C ASP A 831 18.69 -22.78 5.68
N TYR A 832 18.02 -22.91 4.51
CA TYR A 832 18.54 -22.35 3.25
C TYR A 832 18.70 -20.82 3.32
N TYR A 833 17.71 -20.13 3.90
CA TYR A 833 17.75 -18.67 4.07
C TYR A 833 18.84 -18.21 5.05
N LYS A 834 19.10 -18.98 6.12
CA LYS A 834 20.22 -18.72 7.05
C LYS A 834 21.58 -18.87 6.35
N GLY A 835 21.74 -19.81 5.41
CA GLY A 835 22.98 -20.03 4.66
C GLY A 835 23.35 -18.85 3.74
N PHE A 836 22.40 -18.38 2.92
CA PHE A 836 22.63 -17.21 2.06
C PHE A 836 22.89 -15.94 2.86
N ARG A 837 22.16 -15.73 3.96
CA ARG A 837 22.47 -14.65 4.92
C ARG A 837 23.93 -14.69 5.31
N SER A 838 24.41 -15.85 5.78
CA SER A 838 25.79 -15.99 6.24
C SER A 838 26.79 -15.63 5.14
N ALA A 839 26.55 -16.04 3.89
CA ALA A 839 27.40 -15.67 2.77
C ALA A 839 27.42 -14.15 2.48
N VAL A 840 26.25 -13.50 2.44
CA VAL A 840 26.16 -12.04 2.20
C VAL A 840 26.80 -11.25 3.33
N VAL A 841 26.53 -11.62 4.58
CA VAL A 841 27.12 -10.97 5.76
C VAL A 841 28.63 -11.17 5.79
N LEU A 842 29.12 -12.38 5.53
CA LEU A 842 30.56 -12.65 5.48
C LEU A 842 31.25 -11.86 4.37
N ALA A 843 30.66 -11.80 3.17
CA ALA A 843 31.19 -10.99 2.07
C ALA A 843 31.22 -9.50 2.45
N TRP A 844 30.14 -8.97 3.02
CA TRP A 844 30.05 -7.57 3.44
C TRP A 844 31.03 -7.22 4.57
N VAL A 845 31.13 -8.05 5.60
CA VAL A 845 32.09 -7.90 6.70
C VAL A 845 33.51 -7.98 6.19
N PHE A 846 33.83 -8.96 5.34
CA PHE A 846 35.15 -9.11 4.74
C PHE A 846 35.52 -7.91 3.87
N CYS A 847 34.61 -7.38 3.06
CA CYS A 847 34.83 -6.16 2.28
C CYS A 847 35.18 -4.96 3.17
N ASN A 848 34.41 -4.74 4.25
CA ASN A 848 34.65 -3.62 5.17
C ASN A 848 35.94 -3.82 5.99
N PHE A 849 36.24 -5.04 6.39
CA PHE A 849 37.49 -5.38 7.08
C PHE A 849 38.70 -5.23 6.15
N ALA A 850 38.63 -5.73 4.92
CA ALA A 850 39.68 -5.60 3.91
C ALA A 850 39.95 -4.13 3.57
N LEU A 851 38.90 -3.30 3.50
CA LEU A 851 39.06 -1.85 3.35
C LEU A 851 39.88 -1.26 4.50
N GLY A 852 39.51 -1.57 5.74
CA GLY A 852 40.25 -1.15 6.93
C GLY A 852 41.71 -1.64 6.93
N ALA A 853 41.93 -2.91 6.62
CA ALA A 853 43.25 -3.53 6.56
C ALA A 853 44.15 -2.88 5.49
N VAL A 854 43.63 -2.63 4.28
CA VAL A 854 44.39 -1.99 3.20
C VAL A 854 44.74 -0.54 3.56
N VAL A 855 43.78 0.24 4.05
CA VAL A 855 43.99 1.67 4.36
C VAL A 855 44.95 1.83 5.54
N LEU A 856 44.82 0.99 6.57
CA LEU A 856 45.69 1.02 7.73
C LEU A 856 46.98 0.22 7.55
N SER A 857 47.18 -0.45 6.40
CA SER A 857 48.26 -1.44 6.16
C SER A 857 48.34 -2.54 7.23
N ALA A 858 47.24 -2.80 7.94
CA ALA A 858 47.15 -3.86 8.93
C ALA A 858 46.97 -5.24 8.27
N ALA A 859 47.29 -6.33 8.99
CA ALA A 859 47.17 -7.73 8.55
C ALA A 859 48.23 -8.25 7.55
N GLY A 860 49.46 -7.73 7.59
CA GLY A 860 50.62 -8.37 6.93
C GLY A 860 50.78 -8.07 5.43
N LEU A 861 50.06 -7.09 4.89
CA LEU A 861 50.27 -6.56 3.53
C LEU A 861 51.65 -5.91 3.36
N GLU A 862 52.31 -5.56 4.46
CA GLU A 862 53.67 -5.02 4.51
C GLU A 862 54.73 -6.03 4.06
N THR A 863 54.39 -7.32 4.01
CA THR A 863 55.28 -8.39 3.54
C THR A 863 55.32 -8.53 2.03
N PHE A 864 54.42 -7.86 1.28
CA PHE A 864 54.35 -7.90 -0.19
C PHE A 864 54.94 -6.67 -0.86
N ASP A 865 55.06 -5.54 -0.15
CA ASP A 865 55.79 -4.35 -0.60
C ASP A 865 57.24 -4.46 -0.13
N ASP A 866 58.11 -4.98 -1.00
CA ASP A 866 59.59 -5.03 -0.96
C ASP A 866 60.29 -5.05 0.42
N ALA A 867 61.03 -6.14 0.64
CA ALA A 867 61.89 -6.43 1.79
C ALA A 867 63.11 -5.47 1.98
N SER A 868 63.02 -4.19 1.58
CA SER A 868 64.12 -3.22 1.62
C SER A 868 63.77 -1.86 2.25
N LYS A 869 62.63 -1.68 2.92
CA LYS A 869 62.31 -0.42 3.62
C LYS A 869 62.36 -0.59 5.14
N THR A 870 63.27 0.14 5.76
CA THR A 870 63.52 0.23 7.22
C THR A 870 62.24 0.65 7.96
N LYS A 871 62.05 0.22 9.22
CA LYS A 871 60.86 0.48 10.06
C LYS A 871 60.37 1.94 10.09
N THR A 872 61.24 2.93 9.87
CA THR A 872 60.91 4.36 9.81
C THR A 872 60.15 4.75 8.53
N SER A 873 60.34 4.02 7.43
CA SER A 873 59.67 4.26 6.14
C SER A 873 58.23 3.74 6.11
N THR A 874 57.91 2.77 6.97
CA THR A 874 56.61 2.11 7.03
C THR A 874 55.55 2.98 7.70
N GLU A 875 55.89 3.65 8.82
CA GLU A 875 54.99 4.60 9.49
C GLU A 875 54.66 5.82 8.60
N THR A 876 55.63 6.29 7.80
CA THR A 876 55.41 7.40 6.86
C THR A 876 54.49 6.98 5.70
N ALA A 877 54.68 5.78 5.14
CA ALA A 877 53.85 5.26 4.05
C ALA A 877 52.41 4.91 4.50
N GLN A 878 52.24 4.40 5.73
CA GLN A 878 50.94 4.14 6.34
C GLN A 878 50.16 5.44 6.56
N SER A 879 50.83 6.47 7.09
CA SER A 879 50.27 7.81 7.26
C SER A 879 49.84 8.41 5.91
N GLU A 880 50.66 8.29 4.87
CA GLU A 880 50.36 8.82 3.53
C GLU A 880 49.14 8.15 2.87
N ARG A 881 49.03 6.81 2.91
CA ARG A 881 47.87 6.08 2.37
C ARG A 881 46.56 6.47 3.06
N SER A 882 46.59 6.55 4.40
CA SER A 882 45.42 6.92 5.19
C SER A 882 44.95 8.35 4.88
N MET A 883 45.88 9.29 4.69
CA MET A 883 45.59 10.67 4.30
C MET A 883 44.97 10.75 2.90
N ILE A 884 45.55 10.04 1.91
CA ILE A 884 45.02 10.00 0.54
C ILE A 884 43.61 9.42 0.52
N TYR A 885 43.39 8.31 1.24
CA TYR A 885 42.07 7.69 1.32
C TYR A 885 41.02 8.63 1.94
N MET A 886 41.38 9.29 3.04
CA MET A 886 40.51 10.29 3.68
C MET A 886 40.19 11.45 2.74
N GLU A 887 41.17 11.95 1.99
CA GLU A 887 40.95 12.98 0.98
C GLU A 887 39.95 12.51 -0.09
N VAL A 888 40.12 11.29 -0.63
CA VAL A 888 39.18 10.70 -1.60
C VAL A 888 37.77 10.59 -1.04
N VAL A 889 37.61 10.13 0.20
CA VAL A 889 36.30 10.02 0.85
C VAL A 889 35.65 11.39 1.02
N LEU A 890 36.39 12.37 1.55
CA LEU A 890 35.91 13.73 1.78
C LEU A 890 35.47 14.42 0.48
N TRP A 891 36.30 14.34 -0.57
CA TRP A 891 35.96 14.92 -1.88
C TRP A 891 34.81 14.18 -2.57
N SER A 892 34.71 12.86 -2.39
CA SER A 892 33.57 12.09 -2.92
C SER A 892 32.26 12.46 -2.24
N VAL A 893 32.26 12.61 -0.91
CA VAL A 893 31.07 13.09 -0.16
C VAL A 893 30.69 14.50 -0.58
N ALA A 894 31.68 15.38 -0.78
CA ALA A 894 31.45 16.73 -1.28
C ALA A 894 30.84 16.72 -2.69
N ALA A 895 31.38 15.91 -3.60
CA ALA A 895 30.89 15.77 -4.97
C ALA A 895 29.45 15.21 -5.01
N LEU A 896 29.16 14.17 -4.23
CA LEU A 896 27.81 13.60 -4.12
C LEU A 896 26.82 14.62 -3.57
N SER A 897 27.20 15.37 -2.53
CA SER A 897 26.36 16.42 -1.95
C SER A 897 26.09 17.56 -2.95
N MET A 898 27.14 18.02 -3.64
CA MET A 898 27.00 19.03 -4.69
C MET A 898 26.11 18.56 -5.83
N PHE A 899 26.24 17.30 -6.26
CA PHE A 899 25.38 16.72 -7.29
C PHE A 899 23.91 16.72 -6.87
N LYS A 900 23.59 16.30 -5.63
CA LYS A 900 22.25 16.40 -5.06
C LYS A 900 21.72 17.83 -5.08
N PHE A 901 22.52 18.79 -4.63
CA PHE A 901 22.12 20.19 -4.57
C PHE A 901 21.84 20.76 -5.97
N MET A 902 22.71 20.52 -6.95
CA MET A 902 22.48 20.97 -8.33
C MET A 902 21.17 20.41 -8.91
N GLY A 903 20.89 19.13 -8.70
CA GLY A 903 19.63 18.53 -9.13
C GLY A 903 18.42 19.11 -8.41
N ALA A 904 18.53 19.34 -7.10
CA ALA A 904 17.47 19.98 -6.32
C ALA A 904 17.20 21.43 -6.76
N MET A 905 18.25 22.19 -7.12
CA MET A 905 18.11 23.54 -7.66
C MET A 905 17.46 23.51 -9.04
N TRP A 906 17.87 22.58 -9.91
CA TRP A 906 17.23 22.39 -11.21
C TRP A 906 15.74 22.06 -11.08
N TYR A 907 15.38 21.17 -10.15
CA TYR A 907 13.99 20.87 -9.83
C TYR A 907 13.20 22.13 -9.46
N LEU A 908 13.76 23.00 -8.60
CA LEU A 908 13.09 24.25 -8.22
C LEU A 908 12.91 25.20 -9.40
N VAL A 909 13.91 25.33 -10.27
CA VAL A 909 13.81 26.13 -11.50
C VAL A 909 12.67 25.59 -12.37
N VAL A 910 12.64 24.28 -12.64
CA VAL A 910 11.56 23.65 -13.42
C VAL A 910 10.19 23.86 -12.78
N ARG A 911 10.11 23.71 -11.45
CA ARG A 911 8.89 23.92 -10.67
C ARG A 911 8.37 25.35 -10.77
N MET A 912 9.26 26.37 -10.78
CA MET A 912 8.85 27.77 -10.94
C MET A 912 8.10 28.00 -12.25
N PHE A 913 8.49 27.33 -13.33
CA PHE A 913 7.83 27.45 -14.64
C PHE A 913 6.62 26.54 -14.80
N ARG A 914 6.67 25.31 -14.26
CA ARG A 914 5.59 24.30 -14.43
C ARG A 914 4.48 24.39 -13.38
N GLY A 915 4.75 24.99 -12.22
CA GLY A 915 3.78 25.17 -11.14
C GLY A 915 3.30 23.87 -10.47
N VAL A 916 4.10 22.80 -10.54
CA VAL A 916 3.88 21.49 -9.89
C VAL A 916 5.17 21.03 -9.23
#